data_AF-G9EQQ1-F1
#
_entry.id   AF-G9EQQ1-F1
#
_cell.length_a   1.000
_cell.length_b   1.000
_cell.length_c   1.000
_cell.angle_alpha   90.00
_cell.angle_beta   90.00
_cell.angle_gamma   90.00
#
_symmetry.space_group_name_H-M   'P 1'
#
loop_
_entity.id
_entity.type
_entity.pdbx_description
1 polymer ?
#
loop_
_entity_poly.entity_id
_entity_poly.type
_entity_poly.pdbx_seq_one_letter_code
_entity_poly.pdbx_strand_id
1 'polypeptide(L)'
;MTSKNENASPSHADNAIIIERLTKKFPSIKDISPALISVSAQIKRGSITGLIGPDGAGKTTLIRIIAGLLSFTDGHVYVDGLEPTINTNELRLILGYMPQKFGLYEDLTVMENLILYADLRGVLADERTKEFARLLNFTDLTRFTTRAAGKLSGGMKQKLGLACALLGRPKVLLLDEPSVGVDPISRRELWKMVNTLIDEGITVIWSTSYLDEAELCDEVLLMNEGQLVYSGTPQTITAKLVGRSIQVQNIEGDHRLVLQRALRCKEVMDGVIQGKNVRLLLRDEGKLPCLELLNAGASARLVPVKPRFEDAFIDLLGGGPGGDSILTKVMQPVQITTESDTVIEAKHLTKMFGTFAATNDVNFKVKRGEIFGLLGPNGAGKSTTFKMMCGLLAPTSGTAAVMGLDLQKSASKARQKLGYMAQKFSLYGDLSVQQNLQFFSGIYGLSGTKQTKKITEMINAFALNEFLDTKTNELPLGFKQRLSLACAIMHEPTILFLDEPTSGVDPLTRREFWTHINGLVEKGVTIMVTTHYMDEAEYCDRIGLVYRGQLIETGTPDKLKQLIMNKQQPEPTMEDAFIGLVLKHDQENQTINMVSTVTSPPIIRSDEKSSRGADFIHQHGALRRWAALCQKEYYQIIRDPSSIMIAFILPMLMLFIFGFGINLDTSKIRLGLLLNDSSPEAQRFAKAFSDSPYIKVIPMNNNHEAAEQLTAGNVRGFVAIQPNFSLRLQQADGIAPVQIITDGSETNTANFVTAYATGAWNIWQQQRGIEIGQPQLNRIALENRYWFNPAAISRDFLVPGSIALIMTVIGALLTSLVIAREWENGTMEALLSTPITRMEFLLSKLIPYYILGIVAMIVCTVTAITILGTPLRGSIMLLFIESSLFLGSVLGIGLLLSTITRNQFNAAQAALNIAYLPAMMLSGFIFEISSMPTVVQAITYIIPARYFVSALQTLFLAGNIGTLLFKNALFLLCSALIFLGLTYKFTGRRLD
;
A
#
# COMPACT_ATOMS: atom_id res chain seq x y z
N MET A 1 20.96 -62.66 40.95
CA MET A 1 20.04 -61.70 41.62
C MET A 1 20.28 -60.34 40.96
N THR A 2 19.61 -60.04 39.83
CA THR A 2 18.32 -59.30 39.71
C THR A 2 18.49 -57.85 40.18
N SER A 3 18.38 -56.80 39.35
CA SER A 3 17.32 -56.52 38.38
C SER A 3 17.79 -55.73 37.14
N LYS A 4 17.11 -56.02 36.01
CA LYS A 4 17.07 -55.26 34.76
C LYS A 4 16.85 -53.76 35.00
N ASN A 5 17.57 -52.92 34.25
CA ASN A 5 17.10 -51.58 33.89
C ASN A 5 16.79 -51.60 32.39
N GLU A 6 15.51 -51.85 32.08
CA GLU A 6 14.91 -51.59 30.78
C GLU A 6 14.79 -50.07 30.66
N ASN A 7 15.65 -49.45 29.85
CA ASN A 7 15.43 -48.15 29.22
C ASN A 7 16.46 -48.02 28.09
N ALA A 8 16.15 -48.67 26.98
CA ALA A 8 16.82 -48.42 25.72
C ALA A 8 16.56 -46.95 25.33
N SER A 9 17.62 -46.15 25.25
CA SER A 9 17.63 -44.85 24.57
C SER A 9 17.05 -45.01 23.15
N PRO A 10 16.13 -44.15 22.70
CA PRO A 10 15.60 -44.25 21.34
C PRO A 10 16.75 -44.11 20.35
N SER A 11 16.84 -45.02 19.38
CA SER A 11 17.92 -45.04 18.38
C SER A 11 17.90 -43.73 17.57
N HIS A 12 18.91 -42.87 17.74
CA HIS A 12 19.15 -41.71 16.88
C HIS A 12 19.30 -42.07 15.37
N ALA A 13 19.46 -43.35 15.04
CA ALA A 13 19.69 -43.84 13.69
C ALA A 13 18.45 -43.74 12.78
N ASP A 14 17.25 -43.98 13.29
CA ASP A 14 16.04 -44.14 12.45
C ASP A 14 15.29 -42.82 12.18
N ASN A 15 15.50 -41.80 13.04
CA ASN A 15 14.83 -40.51 12.95
C ASN A 15 15.73 -39.45 12.30
N ALA A 16 15.15 -38.66 11.38
CA ALA A 16 15.82 -37.52 10.77
C ALA A 16 15.76 -36.29 11.69
N ILE A 17 14.65 -36.10 12.39
CA ILE A 17 14.44 -34.94 13.27
C ILE A 17 13.90 -35.42 14.61
N ILE A 18 14.49 -34.90 15.68
CA ILE A 18 14.09 -35.18 17.07
C ILE A 18 13.88 -33.85 17.76
N ILE A 19 12.69 -33.67 18.35
CA ILE A 19 12.29 -32.47 19.08
C ILE A 19 11.95 -32.90 20.50
N GLU A 20 12.58 -32.28 21.50
CA GLU A 20 12.41 -32.63 22.92
C GLU A 20 12.02 -31.40 23.74
N ARG A 21 10.78 -31.40 24.26
CA ARG A 21 10.22 -30.39 25.16
C ARG A 21 10.43 -28.94 24.69
N LEU A 22 10.35 -28.72 23.39
CA LEU A 22 10.65 -27.44 22.77
C LEU A 22 9.65 -26.36 23.18
N THR A 23 10.17 -25.23 23.67
CA THR A 23 9.37 -24.08 24.11
C THR A 23 9.90 -22.78 23.49
N LYS A 24 8.99 -21.90 23.03
CA LYS A 24 9.33 -20.59 22.49
C LYS A 24 8.41 -19.49 23.03
N LYS A 25 9.01 -18.47 23.65
CA LYS A 25 8.32 -17.23 24.08
C LYS A 25 8.88 -16.02 23.31
N PHE A 26 8.00 -15.11 22.88
CA PHE A 26 8.38 -13.85 22.24
C PHE A 26 8.31 -12.69 23.25
N PRO A 27 9.30 -11.77 23.32
CA PRO A 27 9.32 -10.71 24.34
C PRO A 27 8.32 -9.57 24.10
N SER A 28 7.86 -9.40 22.86
CA SER A 28 7.24 -8.17 22.36
C SER A 28 5.72 -8.08 22.51
N ILE A 29 5.08 -9.10 23.08
CA ILE A 29 3.62 -9.11 23.27
C ILE A 29 3.33 -9.42 24.73
N LYS A 30 3.01 -8.39 25.51
CA LYS A 30 2.51 -8.59 26.88
C LYS A 30 1.18 -9.35 26.80
N ASP A 31 1.06 -10.40 27.61
CA ASP A 31 -0.18 -11.17 27.87
C ASP A 31 -0.64 -12.23 26.84
N ILE A 32 0.22 -12.69 25.91
CA ILE A 32 -0.11 -13.86 25.05
C ILE A 32 0.66 -15.13 25.48
N SER A 33 0.00 -16.29 25.35
CA SER A 33 0.55 -17.63 25.54
C SER A 33 1.84 -17.86 24.73
N PRO A 34 2.76 -18.75 25.19
CA PRO A 34 3.97 -19.09 24.45
C PRO A 34 3.63 -19.60 23.05
N ALA A 35 4.44 -19.23 22.05
CA ALA A 35 4.23 -19.67 20.67
C ALA A 35 4.44 -21.18 20.47
N LEU A 36 5.26 -21.79 21.32
CA LEU A 36 5.40 -23.25 21.46
C LEU A 36 5.50 -23.60 22.95
N ILE A 37 4.85 -24.67 23.36
CA ILE A 37 4.73 -25.13 24.75
C ILE A 37 5.14 -26.60 24.82
N SER A 38 6.37 -26.89 25.26
CA SER A 38 6.90 -28.23 25.53
C SER A 38 6.64 -29.27 24.43
N VAL A 39 6.78 -28.87 23.16
CA VAL A 39 6.53 -29.74 22.01
C VAL A 39 7.58 -30.84 21.94
N SER A 40 7.16 -32.11 21.80
CA SER A 40 8.07 -33.25 21.61
C SER A 40 7.59 -34.13 20.47
N ALA A 41 8.45 -34.40 19.48
CA ALA A 41 8.10 -35.17 18.29
C ALA A 41 9.33 -35.84 17.69
N GLN A 42 9.11 -36.93 16.94
CA GLN A 42 10.13 -37.66 16.20
C GLN A 42 9.66 -37.82 14.76
N ILE A 43 10.55 -37.58 13.80
CA ILE A 43 10.24 -37.64 12.37
C ILE A 43 11.17 -38.64 11.72
N LYS A 44 10.59 -39.65 11.07
CA LYS A 44 11.32 -40.75 10.43
C LYS A 44 12.08 -40.29 9.19
N ARG A 45 13.17 -40.97 8.88
CA ARG A 45 13.93 -40.74 7.64
C ARG A 45 13.16 -41.25 6.43
N GLY A 46 13.22 -40.49 5.33
CA GLY A 46 12.65 -40.90 4.04
C GLY A 46 11.13 -41.04 4.04
N SER A 47 10.44 -40.27 4.89
CA SER A 47 8.97 -40.19 4.93
C SER A 47 8.50 -38.75 4.77
N ILE A 48 7.22 -38.57 4.47
CA ILE A 48 6.54 -37.27 4.52
C ILE A 48 5.73 -37.14 5.81
N THR A 49 6.09 -36.14 6.61
CA THR A 49 5.34 -35.79 7.82
C THR A 49 4.58 -34.49 7.62
N GLY A 50 3.25 -34.56 7.72
CA GLY A 50 2.38 -33.40 7.67
C GLY A 50 2.42 -32.60 8.98
N LEU A 51 2.65 -31.30 8.91
CA LEU A 51 2.52 -30.40 10.06
C LEU A 51 1.23 -29.60 9.92
N ILE A 52 0.22 -29.91 10.72
CA ILE A 52 -1.14 -29.39 10.56
C ILE A 52 -1.58 -28.69 11.83
N GLY A 53 -2.48 -27.71 11.71
CA GLY A 53 -3.04 -27.00 12.84
C GLY A 53 -3.70 -25.70 12.39
N PRO A 54 -4.53 -25.07 13.23
CA PRO A 54 -5.10 -23.75 12.94
C PRO A 54 -4.03 -22.66 12.71
N ASP A 55 -4.47 -21.51 12.21
CA ASP A 55 -3.61 -20.34 12.11
C ASP A 55 -3.15 -19.90 13.50
N GLY A 56 -1.85 -19.59 13.64
CA GLY A 56 -1.28 -19.24 14.94
C GLY A 56 -0.94 -20.42 15.86
N ALA A 57 -1.19 -21.67 15.46
CA ALA A 57 -0.88 -22.86 16.26
C ALA A 57 0.64 -23.11 16.53
N GLY A 58 1.53 -22.38 15.85
CA GLY A 58 2.99 -22.49 16.03
C GLY A 58 3.74 -23.22 14.90
N LYS A 59 3.06 -23.64 13.83
CA LYS A 59 3.64 -24.41 12.70
C LYS A 59 4.91 -23.77 12.10
N THR A 60 4.79 -22.54 11.58
CA THR A 60 5.91 -21.79 11.00
C THR A 60 7.00 -21.49 12.03
N THR A 61 6.64 -21.27 13.30
CA THR A 61 7.61 -21.07 14.39
C THR A 61 8.45 -22.34 14.58
N LEU A 62 7.81 -23.51 14.61
CA LEU A 62 8.48 -24.80 14.72
C LEU A 62 9.41 -25.05 13.52
N ILE A 63 8.93 -24.86 12.29
CA ILE A 63 9.74 -25.02 11.07
C ILE A 63 10.96 -24.10 11.08
N ARG A 64 10.80 -22.83 11.48
CA ARG A 64 11.92 -21.87 11.54
C ARG A 64 12.95 -22.24 12.60
N ILE A 65 12.54 -22.87 13.69
CA ILE A 65 13.47 -23.41 14.69
C ILE A 65 14.24 -24.59 14.11
N ILE A 66 13.55 -25.55 13.48
CA ILE A 66 14.18 -26.71 12.82
C ILE A 66 15.17 -26.23 11.73
N ALA A 67 14.82 -25.18 10.99
CA ALA A 67 15.68 -24.57 9.97
C ALA A 67 16.88 -23.76 10.52
N GLY A 68 16.97 -23.55 11.84
CA GLY A 68 18.00 -22.71 12.45
C GLY A 68 17.85 -21.20 12.18
N LEU A 69 16.64 -20.76 11.80
CA LEU A 69 16.31 -19.34 11.54
C LEU A 69 15.79 -18.62 12.79
N LEU A 70 15.39 -19.37 13.82
CA LEU A 70 14.87 -18.84 15.07
C LEU A 70 15.44 -19.65 16.25
N SER A 71 15.88 -18.96 17.30
CA SER A 71 16.26 -19.61 18.56
C SER A 71 15.03 -20.05 19.35
N PHE A 72 15.15 -21.11 20.14
CA PHE A 72 14.15 -21.52 21.13
C PHE A 72 14.49 -20.99 22.52
N THR A 73 13.52 -21.05 23.44
CA THR A 73 13.68 -20.58 24.83
C THR A 73 14.11 -21.72 25.75
N ASP A 74 13.60 -22.92 25.53
CA ASP A 74 13.90 -24.13 26.30
C ASP A 74 13.66 -25.38 25.45
N GLY A 75 14.23 -26.52 25.85
CA GLY A 75 14.19 -27.79 25.12
C GLY A 75 15.35 -27.98 24.13
N HIS A 76 15.28 -29.02 23.30
CA HIS A 76 16.30 -29.36 22.30
C HIS A 76 15.69 -29.76 20.96
N VAL A 77 16.42 -29.51 19.87
CA VAL A 77 16.07 -29.95 18.51
C VAL A 77 17.32 -30.48 17.83
N TYR A 78 17.22 -31.66 17.22
CA TYR A 78 18.28 -32.27 16.43
C TYR A 78 17.76 -32.57 15.02
N VAL A 79 18.53 -32.20 13.99
CA VAL A 79 18.25 -32.47 12.58
C VAL A 79 19.45 -33.18 11.97
N ASP A 80 19.27 -34.44 11.58
CA ASP A 80 20.35 -35.34 11.17
C ASP A 80 21.50 -35.40 12.19
N GLY A 81 21.17 -35.28 13.49
CA GLY A 81 22.15 -35.22 14.59
C GLY A 81 22.77 -33.85 14.85
N LEU A 82 22.45 -32.83 14.05
CA LEU A 82 22.94 -31.45 14.21
C LEU A 82 21.95 -30.61 15.01
N GLU A 83 22.44 -29.80 15.94
CA GLU A 83 21.60 -28.86 16.70
C GLU A 83 21.53 -27.50 15.98
N PRO A 84 20.34 -26.99 15.58
CA PRO A 84 20.22 -25.82 14.71
C PRO A 84 20.85 -24.53 15.21
N THR A 85 20.92 -24.34 16.53
CA THR A 85 21.50 -23.15 17.19
C THR A 85 23.02 -23.21 17.30
N ILE A 86 23.63 -24.39 17.17
CA ILE A 86 25.07 -24.61 17.30
C ILE A 86 25.70 -24.86 15.92
N ASN A 87 25.13 -25.78 15.14
CA ASN A 87 25.67 -26.27 13.87
C ASN A 87 25.04 -25.59 12.64
N THR A 88 24.75 -24.28 12.71
CA THR A 88 23.94 -23.60 11.69
C THR A 88 24.49 -23.71 10.26
N ASN A 89 25.81 -23.66 10.07
CA ASN A 89 26.42 -23.72 8.73
C ASN A 89 26.34 -25.13 8.11
N GLU A 90 26.64 -26.16 8.90
CA GLU A 90 26.54 -27.56 8.47
C GLU A 90 25.10 -27.96 8.19
N LEU A 91 24.17 -27.52 9.06
CA LEU A 91 22.74 -27.75 8.90
C LEU A 91 22.23 -27.18 7.57
N ARG A 92 22.66 -25.97 7.20
CA ARG A 92 22.26 -25.36 5.92
C ARG A 92 22.66 -26.24 4.74
N LEU A 93 23.81 -26.91 4.75
CA LEU A 93 24.23 -27.74 3.61
C LEU A 93 23.34 -28.97 3.40
N ILE A 94 22.73 -29.50 4.46
CA ILE A 94 21.89 -30.71 4.40
C ILE A 94 20.39 -30.42 4.39
N LEU A 95 19.99 -29.15 4.57
CA LEU A 95 18.60 -28.74 4.74
C LEU A 95 18.13 -27.79 3.63
N GLY A 96 17.07 -28.19 2.93
CA GLY A 96 16.29 -27.35 2.04
C GLY A 96 15.14 -26.71 2.80
N TYR A 97 14.92 -25.41 2.66
CA TYR A 97 13.79 -24.72 3.26
C TYR A 97 13.06 -23.87 2.22
N MET A 98 11.75 -24.06 2.14
CA MET A 98 10.84 -23.26 1.34
C MET A 98 9.87 -22.53 2.28
N PRO A 99 9.98 -21.19 2.42
CA PRO A 99 9.10 -20.41 3.28
C PRO A 99 7.68 -20.26 2.71
N GLN A 100 6.70 -20.03 3.60
CA GLN A 100 5.28 -19.79 3.25
C GLN A 100 5.08 -18.66 2.24
N LYS A 101 5.78 -17.53 2.42
CA LYS A 101 5.80 -16.45 1.43
C LYS A 101 6.89 -16.74 0.42
N PHE A 102 6.58 -16.53 -0.86
CA PHE A 102 7.55 -16.63 -1.94
C PHE A 102 8.80 -15.78 -1.61
N GLY A 103 9.90 -16.46 -1.28
CA GLY A 103 11.11 -15.86 -0.72
C GLY A 103 12.18 -15.53 -1.76
N LEU A 104 11.85 -15.60 -3.05
CA LEU A 104 12.79 -15.35 -4.14
C LEU A 104 12.66 -13.92 -4.67
N TYR A 105 13.70 -13.46 -5.36
CA TYR A 105 13.72 -12.12 -5.93
C TYR A 105 12.83 -12.08 -7.17
N GLU A 106 11.72 -11.34 -7.07
CA GLU A 106 10.70 -11.27 -8.12
C GLU A 106 11.20 -10.58 -9.40
N ASP A 107 12.17 -9.67 -9.28
CA ASP A 107 12.74 -8.94 -10.42
C ASP A 107 13.81 -9.75 -11.17
N LEU A 108 14.36 -10.78 -10.54
CA LEU A 108 15.31 -11.70 -11.15
C LEU A 108 14.58 -12.77 -11.98
N THR A 109 15.20 -13.21 -13.07
CA THR A 109 14.74 -14.33 -13.88
C THR A 109 14.81 -15.66 -13.12
N VAL A 110 14.11 -16.67 -13.63
CA VAL A 110 14.21 -18.06 -13.16
C VAL A 110 15.68 -18.50 -13.07
N MET A 111 16.46 -18.23 -14.12
CA MET A 111 17.87 -18.61 -14.17
C MET A 111 18.73 -17.82 -13.17
N GLU A 112 18.53 -16.51 -13.05
CA GLU A 112 19.29 -15.67 -12.10
C GLU A 112 19.03 -16.07 -10.65
N ASN A 113 17.79 -16.44 -10.29
CA ASN A 113 17.49 -16.98 -8.97
C ASN A 113 18.22 -18.30 -8.72
N LEU A 114 18.22 -19.23 -9.68
CA LEU A 114 18.95 -20.50 -9.56
C LEU A 114 20.46 -20.28 -9.40
N ILE A 115 21.05 -19.37 -10.18
CA ILE A 115 22.47 -19.00 -10.08
C ILE A 115 22.79 -18.47 -8.69
N LEU A 116 22.01 -17.49 -8.21
CA LEU A 116 22.20 -16.88 -6.90
C LEU A 116 22.14 -17.92 -5.77
N TYR A 117 21.12 -18.77 -5.77
CA TYR A 117 20.98 -19.79 -4.73
C TYR A 117 22.06 -20.88 -4.85
N ALA A 118 22.51 -21.22 -6.05
CA ALA A 118 23.62 -22.15 -6.25
C ALA A 118 24.93 -21.58 -5.69
N ASP A 119 25.20 -20.29 -5.90
CA ASP A 119 26.36 -19.59 -5.33
C ASP A 119 26.31 -19.57 -3.80
N LEU A 120 25.15 -19.26 -3.22
CA LEU A 120 24.94 -19.24 -1.76
C LEU A 120 25.07 -20.64 -1.12
N ARG A 121 24.79 -21.70 -1.89
CA ARG A 121 24.93 -23.10 -1.46
C ARG A 121 26.28 -23.72 -1.80
N GLY A 122 27.19 -22.99 -2.45
CA GLY A 122 28.52 -23.48 -2.81
C GLY A 122 28.52 -24.55 -3.92
N VAL A 123 27.52 -24.56 -4.81
CA VAL A 123 27.45 -25.51 -5.94
C VAL A 123 28.46 -25.10 -7.01
N LEU A 124 29.48 -25.94 -7.21
CA LEU A 124 30.61 -25.70 -8.13
C LEU A 124 30.16 -25.60 -9.60
N ALA A 125 30.90 -24.82 -10.41
CA ALA A 125 30.52 -24.47 -11.79
C ALA A 125 30.34 -25.69 -12.73
N ASP A 126 31.13 -26.76 -12.56
CA ASP A 126 31.10 -27.93 -13.44
C ASP A 126 29.87 -28.83 -13.24
N GLU A 127 29.33 -28.88 -12.01
CA GLU A 127 28.11 -29.64 -11.67
C GLU A 127 26.83 -28.83 -11.88
N ARG A 128 26.95 -27.50 -11.82
CA ARG A 128 25.83 -26.54 -11.88
C ARG A 128 24.96 -26.71 -13.12
N THR A 129 25.55 -26.83 -14.30
CA THR A 129 24.79 -26.91 -15.56
C THR A 129 23.91 -28.16 -15.62
N LYS A 130 24.43 -29.30 -15.14
CA LYS A 130 23.68 -30.56 -15.09
C LYS A 130 22.56 -30.49 -14.05
N GLU A 131 22.86 -29.93 -12.87
CA GLU A 131 21.88 -29.80 -11.80
C GLU A 131 20.76 -28.83 -12.19
N PHE A 132 21.06 -27.70 -12.85
CA PHE A 132 20.04 -26.77 -13.35
C PHE A 132 19.16 -27.42 -14.41
N ALA A 133 19.74 -28.15 -15.37
CA ALA A 133 18.96 -28.88 -16.37
C ALA A 133 18.04 -29.92 -15.71
N ARG A 134 18.53 -30.65 -14.69
CA ARG A 134 17.73 -31.60 -13.91
C ARG A 134 16.56 -30.90 -13.21
N LEU A 135 16.84 -29.84 -12.45
CA LEU A 135 15.83 -29.11 -11.68
C LEU A 135 14.80 -28.40 -12.56
N LEU A 136 15.23 -27.77 -13.67
CA LEU A 136 14.32 -27.11 -14.61
C LEU A 136 13.41 -28.11 -15.33
N ASN A 137 13.93 -29.29 -15.68
CA ASN A 137 13.12 -30.34 -16.29
C ASN A 137 12.15 -30.95 -15.26
N PHE A 138 12.63 -31.22 -14.04
CA PHE A 138 11.82 -31.72 -12.94
C PHE A 138 10.65 -30.79 -12.58
N THR A 139 10.87 -29.48 -12.65
CA THR A 139 9.87 -28.46 -12.32
C THR A 139 9.07 -27.94 -13.52
N ASP A 140 9.30 -28.46 -14.73
CA ASP A 140 8.71 -27.96 -15.98
C ASP A 140 8.90 -26.44 -16.19
N LEU A 141 10.07 -25.92 -15.80
CA LEU A 141 10.43 -24.49 -15.93
C LEU A 141 11.40 -24.21 -17.07
N THR A 142 11.81 -25.22 -17.84
CA THR A 142 12.79 -25.13 -18.93
C THR A 142 12.47 -24.01 -19.94
N ARG A 143 11.18 -23.76 -20.23
CA ARG A 143 10.73 -22.73 -21.19
C ARG A 143 10.67 -21.31 -20.61
N PHE A 144 10.87 -21.15 -19.31
CA PHE A 144 10.65 -19.89 -18.58
C PHE A 144 11.93 -19.33 -17.95
N THR A 145 13.10 -19.84 -18.34
CA THR A 145 14.40 -19.48 -17.78
C THR A 145 14.72 -17.98 -17.82
N THR A 146 14.28 -17.28 -18.86
CA THR A 146 14.48 -15.83 -19.05
C THR A 146 13.33 -14.97 -18.50
N ARG A 147 12.28 -15.59 -17.96
CA ARG A 147 11.12 -14.88 -17.40
C ARG A 147 11.41 -14.47 -15.96
N ALA A 148 11.15 -13.21 -15.63
CA ALA A 148 11.21 -12.70 -14.25
C ALA A 148 10.29 -13.51 -13.32
N ALA A 149 10.78 -13.88 -12.14
CA ALA A 149 10.07 -14.73 -11.18
C ALA A 149 8.74 -14.11 -10.74
N GLY A 150 8.66 -12.78 -10.60
CA GLY A 150 7.45 -12.04 -10.26
C GLY A 150 6.32 -12.19 -11.29
N LYS A 151 6.66 -12.48 -12.55
CA LYS A 151 5.71 -12.68 -13.65
C LYS A 151 5.26 -14.14 -13.82
N LEU A 152 5.75 -15.08 -13.00
CA LEU A 152 5.33 -16.48 -13.01
C LEU A 152 3.95 -16.63 -12.36
N SER A 153 3.20 -17.69 -12.70
CA SER A 153 1.97 -18.05 -11.97
C SER A 153 2.31 -18.51 -10.56
N GLY A 154 1.33 -18.52 -9.64
CA GLY A 154 1.53 -18.99 -8.26
C GLY A 154 2.17 -20.39 -8.20
N GLY A 155 1.63 -21.35 -8.96
CA GLY A 155 2.21 -22.70 -9.05
C GLY A 155 3.65 -22.70 -9.59
N MET A 156 3.94 -21.92 -10.63
CA MET A 156 5.29 -21.81 -11.18
C MET A 156 6.28 -21.15 -10.21
N LYS A 157 5.83 -20.16 -9.44
CA LYS A 157 6.62 -19.56 -8.35
C LYS A 157 6.97 -20.63 -7.31
N GLN A 158 5.99 -21.42 -6.85
CA GLN A 158 6.25 -22.49 -5.88
C GLN A 158 7.17 -23.57 -6.43
N LYS A 159 7.03 -23.97 -7.69
CA LYS A 159 7.97 -24.89 -8.36
C LYS A 159 9.40 -24.34 -8.42
N LEU A 160 9.58 -23.05 -8.71
CA LEU A 160 10.89 -22.41 -8.67
C LEU A 160 11.46 -22.38 -7.24
N GLY A 161 10.62 -22.10 -6.25
CA GLY A 161 10.96 -22.16 -4.83
C GLY A 161 11.46 -23.55 -4.42
N LEU A 162 10.74 -24.60 -4.83
CA LEU A 162 11.14 -25.99 -4.64
C LEU A 162 12.48 -26.30 -5.32
N ALA A 163 12.67 -25.88 -6.59
CA ALA A 163 13.96 -26.05 -7.27
C ALA A 163 15.12 -25.39 -6.51
N CYS A 164 14.93 -24.17 -6.00
CA CYS A 164 15.95 -23.47 -5.22
C CYS A 164 16.22 -24.16 -3.87
N ALA A 165 15.18 -24.70 -3.22
CA ALA A 165 15.32 -25.44 -1.96
C ALA A 165 16.07 -26.78 -2.14
N LEU A 166 16.03 -27.37 -3.34
CA LEU A 166 16.71 -28.62 -3.70
C LEU A 166 18.18 -28.44 -4.11
N LEU A 167 18.64 -27.21 -4.32
CA LEU A 167 20.04 -26.94 -4.63
C LEU A 167 20.95 -27.39 -3.47
N GLY A 168 21.98 -28.16 -3.80
CA GLY A 168 22.90 -28.76 -2.82
C GLY A 168 22.51 -30.16 -2.34
N ARG A 169 21.44 -30.77 -2.91
CA ARG A 169 20.97 -32.14 -2.58
C ARG A 169 20.70 -32.34 -1.09
N PRO A 170 19.71 -31.64 -0.53
CA PRO A 170 19.40 -31.74 0.89
C PRO A 170 18.92 -33.14 1.27
N LYS A 171 19.20 -33.55 2.50
CA LYS A 171 18.64 -34.77 3.12
C LYS A 171 17.29 -34.52 3.76
N VAL A 172 17.06 -33.29 4.22
CA VAL A 172 15.82 -32.85 4.88
C VAL A 172 15.26 -31.65 4.12
N LEU A 173 13.98 -31.72 3.76
CA LEU A 173 13.27 -30.67 3.07
C LEU A 173 12.11 -30.17 3.93
N LEU A 174 12.13 -28.88 4.26
CA LEU A 174 11.10 -28.20 5.02
C LEU A 174 10.25 -27.36 4.07
N LEU A 175 8.99 -27.74 3.89
CA LEU A 175 8.05 -27.05 3.02
C LEU A 175 6.95 -26.42 3.88
N ASP A 176 6.98 -25.09 4.00
CA ASP A 176 6.02 -24.34 4.79
C ASP A 176 4.86 -23.89 3.89
N GLU A 177 3.72 -24.60 3.93
CA GLU A 177 2.52 -24.29 3.12
C GLU A 177 2.78 -24.14 1.61
N PRO A 178 3.49 -25.09 0.97
CA PRO A 178 3.96 -24.95 -0.42
C PRO A 178 2.83 -24.93 -1.46
N SER A 179 1.64 -25.42 -1.12
CA SER A 179 0.46 -25.51 -1.99
C SER A 179 -0.55 -24.36 -1.82
N VAL A 180 -0.34 -23.48 -0.84
CA VAL A 180 -1.28 -22.37 -0.58
C VAL A 180 -1.26 -21.37 -1.72
N GLY A 181 -2.45 -21.01 -2.22
CA GLY A 181 -2.63 -20.12 -3.35
C GLY A 181 -2.15 -20.72 -4.68
N VAL A 182 -1.99 -22.04 -4.77
CA VAL A 182 -1.69 -22.78 -6.00
C VAL A 182 -2.98 -23.40 -6.54
N ASP A 183 -3.15 -23.38 -7.87
CA ASP A 183 -4.30 -24.01 -8.51
C ASP A 183 -4.28 -25.55 -8.36
N PRO A 184 -5.44 -26.23 -8.45
CA PRO A 184 -5.53 -27.67 -8.16
C PRO A 184 -4.60 -28.54 -9.01
N ILE A 185 -4.43 -28.18 -10.29
CA ILE A 185 -3.56 -28.93 -11.22
C ILE A 185 -2.10 -28.80 -10.78
N SER A 186 -1.63 -27.57 -10.56
CA SER A 186 -0.28 -27.29 -10.08
C SER A 186 0.00 -27.92 -8.70
N ARG A 187 -1.01 -27.99 -7.81
CA ARG A 187 -0.90 -28.65 -6.50
C ARG A 187 -0.64 -30.15 -6.65
N ARG A 188 -1.42 -30.82 -7.51
CA ARG A 188 -1.23 -32.25 -7.79
C ARG A 188 0.14 -32.55 -8.39
N GLU A 189 0.67 -31.64 -9.20
CA GLU A 189 2.03 -31.74 -9.75
C GLU A 189 3.11 -31.56 -8.67
N LEU A 190 2.96 -30.57 -7.77
CA LEU A 190 3.86 -30.40 -6.61
C LEU A 190 3.88 -31.63 -5.72
N TRP A 191 2.71 -32.22 -5.45
CA TRP A 191 2.63 -33.45 -4.66
C TRP A 191 3.38 -34.61 -5.31
N LYS A 192 3.20 -34.81 -6.62
CA LYS A 192 3.94 -35.84 -7.39
C LYS A 192 5.45 -35.62 -7.31
N MET A 193 5.90 -34.38 -7.47
CA MET A 193 7.32 -34.03 -7.35
C MET A 193 7.86 -34.41 -5.96
N VAL A 194 7.15 -34.06 -4.89
CA VAL A 194 7.58 -34.40 -3.54
C VAL A 194 7.61 -35.90 -3.28
N ASN A 195 6.64 -36.67 -3.79
CA ASN A 195 6.71 -38.13 -3.70
C ASN A 195 7.95 -38.71 -4.38
N THR A 196 8.33 -38.19 -5.56
CA THR A 196 9.58 -38.61 -6.22
C THR A 196 10.82 -38.29 -5.37
N LEU A 197 10.83 -37.19 -4.61
CA LEU A 197 11.93 -36.84 -3.71
C LEU A 197 12.02 -37.78 -2.50
N ILE A 198 10.87 -38.25 -2.00
CA ILE A 198 10.80 -39.24 -0.92
C ILE A 198 11.37 -40.58 -1.42
N ASP A 199 11.03 -40.99 -2.64
CA ASP A 199 11.59 -42.18 -3.29
C ASP A 199 13.13 -42.08 -3.47
N GLU A 200 13.66 -40.87 -3.61
CA GLU A 200 15.11 -40.56 -3.61
C GLU A 200 15.74 -40.57 -2.19
N GLY A 201 14.94 -40.79 -1.13
CA GLY A 201 15.39 -40.89 0.26
C GLY A 201 15.39 -39.57 1.05
N ILE A 202 14.82 -38.49 0.49
CA ILE A 202 14.73 -37.19 1.18
C ILE A 202 13.62 -37.24 2.23
N THR A 203 13.90 -36.72 3.42
CA THR A 203 12.89 -36.58 4.48
C THR A 203 12.16 -35.26 4.32
N VAL A 204 10.82 -35.26 4.33
CA VAL A 204 10.02 -34.07 4.05
C VAL A 204 9.10 -33.72 5.23
N ILE A 205 9.18 -32.47 5.68
CA ILE A 205 8.11 -31.87 6.50
C ILE A 205 7.25 -31.01 5.57
N TRP A 206 5.96 -31.33 5.51
CA TRP A 206 4.97 -30.61 4.72
C TRP A 206 3.98 -29.92 5.64
N SER A 207 4.13 -28.61 5.85
CA SER A 207 3.10 -27.83 6.55
C SER A 207 1.93 -27.57 5.59
N THR A 208 0.71 -27.82 6.03
CA THR A 208 -0.48 -27.56 5.21
C THR A 208 -1.70 -27.21 6.03
N SER A 209 -2.55 -26.38 5.42
CA SER A 209 -3.90 -26.07 5.88
C SER A 209 -4.97 -26.83 5.07
N TYR A 210 -4.54 -27.67 4.12
CA TYR A 210 -5.37 -28.57 3.32
C TYR A 210 -5.38 -29.97 3.96
N LEU A 211 -6.55 -30.38 4.45
CA LEU A 211 -6.69 -31.62 5.24
C LEU A 211 -6.65 -32.88 4.36
N ASP A 212 -6.98 -32.75 3.08
CA ASP A 212 -6.80 -33.77 2.05
C ASP A 212 -5.32 -34.07 1.76
N GLU A 213 -4.45 -33.05 1.77
CA GLU A 213 -2.99 -33.26 1.70
C GLU A 213 -2.47 -33.97 2.94
N ALA A 214 -2.94 -33.56 4.12
CA ALA A 214 -2.59 -34.20 5.38
C ALA A 214 -2.98 -35.68 5.45
N GLU A 215 -4.11 -36.06 4.83
CA GLU A 215 -4.58 -37.44 4.76
C GLU A 215 -3.65 -38.34 3.92
N LEU A 216 -2.90 -37.74 2.99
CA LEU A 216 -1.95 -38.43 2.12
C LEU A 216 -0.55 -38.58 2.74
N CYS A 217 -0.26 -37.92 3.86
CA CYS A 217 1.03 -38.04 4.55
C CYS A 217 1.18 -39.40 5.27
N ASP A 218 2.43 -39.84 5.44
CA ASP A 218 2.74 -41.06 6.21
C ASP A 218 2.39 -40.86 7.69
N GLU A 219 2.79 -39.72 8.24
CA GLU A 219 2.53 -39.29 9.62
C GLU A 219 2.11 -37.82 9.65
N VAL A 220 1.39 -37.44 10.71
CA VAL A 220 0.94 -36.07 10.94
C VAL A 220 1.22 -35.63 12.37
N LEU A 221 1.63 -34.38 12.49
CA LEU A 221 1.80 -33.64 13.74
C LEU A 221 0.71 -32.56 13.79
N LEU A 222 -0.25 -32.72 14.70
CA LEU A 222 -1.33 -31.75 14.89
C LEU A 222 -0.98 -30.78 16.00
N MET A 223 -0.83 -29.51 15.65
CA MET A 223 -0.57 -28.41 16.57
C MET A 223 -1.85 -27.64 16.88
N ASN A 224 -2.02 -27.24 18.14
CA ASN A 224 -3.04 -26.28 18.55
C ASN A 224 -2.51 -25.43 19.72
N GLU A 225 -2.68 -24.10 19.65
CA GLU A 225 -2.26 -23.17 20.70
C GLU A 225 -0.82 -23.39 21.24
N GLY A 226 0.11 -23.68 20.32
CA GLY A 226 1.53 -23.92 20.66
C GLY A 226 1.83 -25.31 21.22
N GLN A 227 0.83 -26.18 21.40
CA GLN A 227 0.98 -27.55 21.89
C GLN A 227 0.84 -28.57 20.75
N LEU A 228 1.49 -29.72 20.92
CA LEU A 228 1.29 -30.88 20.05
C LEU A 228 0.14 -31.73 20.60
N VAL A 229 -0.99 -31.72 19.90
CA VAL A 229 -2.22 -32.43 20.30
C VAL A 229 -2.19 -33.89 19.83
N TYR A 230 -1.59 -34.16 18.66
CA TYR A 230 -1.49 -35.50 18.11
C TYR A 230 -0.19 -35.69 17.30
N SER A 231 0.33 -36.92 17.35
CA SER A 231 1.46 -37.40 16.57
C SER A 231 1.22 -38.85 16.18
N GLY A 232 1.15 -39.15 14.88
CA GLY A 232 0.93 -40.51 14.38
C GLY A 232 0.37 -40.53 12.96
N THR A 233 -0.12 -41.68 12.50
CA THR A 233 -0.66 -41.79 11.12
C THR A 233 -2.08 -41.19 11.03
N PRO A 234 -2.48 -40.63 9.88
CA PRO A 234 -3.85 -40.16 9.65
C PRO A 234 -4.91 -41.26 9.81
N GLN A 235 -4.59 -42.50 9.44
CA GLN A 235 -5.54 -43.60 9.46
C GLN A 235 -5.85 -44.08 10.89
N THR A 236 -4.86 -44.06 11.79
CA THR A 236 -5.06 -44.45 13.20
C THR A 236 -6.08 -43.56 13.91
N ILE A 237 -6.05 -42.25 13.65
CA ILE A 237 -7.01 -41.35 14.26
C ILE A 237 -8.38 -41.40 13.57
N THR A 238 -8.39 -41.49 12.24
CA THR A 238 -9.62 -41.59 11.45
C THR A 238 -10.41 -42.86 11.78
N ALA A 239 -9.73 -43.97 12.10
CA ALA A 239 -10.35 -45.23 12.49
C ALA A 239 -11.20 -45.13 13.77
N LYS A 240 -10.90 -44.16 14.67
CA LYS A 240 -11.67 -43.93 15.90
C LYS A 240 -13.05 -43.32 15.65
N LEU A 241 -13.30 -42.84 14.43
CA LEU A 241 -14.55 -42.16 14.04
C LEU A 241 -15.48 -43.03 13.22
N VAL A 242 -15.16 -44.31 13.02
CA VAL A 242 -16.04 -45.25 12.33
C VAL A 242 -17.39 -45.29 13.06
N GLY A 243 -18.49 -45.17 12.31
CA GLY A 243 -19.85 -45.11 12.89
C GLY A 243 -20.28 -43.72 13.40
N ARG A 244 -19.35 -42.75 13.50
CA ARG A 244 -19.66 -41.35 13.87
C ARG A 244 -19.82 -40.42 12.66
N SER A 245 -19.24 -40.76 11.52
CA SER A 245 -19.42 -40.00 10.27
C SER A 245 -20.63 -40.52 9.49
N ILE A 246 -21.64 -39.66 9.31
CA ILE A 246 -22.87 -40.00 8.60
C ILE A 246 -23.16 -38.97 7.51
N GLN A 247 -24.00 -39.34 6.55
CA GLN A 247 -24.47 -38.48 5.50
C GLN A 247 -26.00 -38.50 5.43
N VAL A 248 -26.61 -37.32 5.45
CA VAL A 248 -28.02 -37.11 5.14
C VAL A 248 -28.13 -37.08 3.62
N GLN A 249 -28.73 -38.12 3.04
CA GLN A 249 -28.95 -38.27 1.61
C GLN A 249 -30.43 -38.08 1.26
N ASN A 250 -30.72 -37.80 -0.02
CA ASN A 250 -32.07 -37.61 -0.56
C ASN A 250 -32.87 -36.51 0.16
N ILE A 251 -32.21 -35.38 0.40
CA ILE A 251 -32.85 -34.22 1.03
C ILE A 251 -33.86 -33.60 0.05
N GLU A 252 -35.11 -33.45 0.48
CA GLU A 252 -36.17 -32.75 -0.26
C GLU A 252 -36.30 -31.33 0.32
N GLY A 253 -35.42 -30.41 -0.06
CA GLY A 253 -35.44 -29.03 0.42
C GLY A 253 -34.08 -28.33 0.36
N ASP A 254 -33.96 -27.23 1.11
CA ASP A 254 -32.69 -26.48 1.21
C ASP A 254 -31.71 -27.19 2.15
N HIS A 255 -30.59 -27.67 1.59
CA HIS A 255 -29.56 -28.39 2.31
C HIS A 255 -28.88 -27.53 3.39
N ARG A 256 -28.88 -26.19 3.24
CA ARG A 256 -28.36 -25.26 4.26
C ARG A 256 -29.21 -25.27 5.51
N LEU A 257 -30.54 -25.26 5.35
CA LEU A 257 -31.47 -25.33 6.48
C LEU A 257 -31.36 -26.68 7.20
N VAL A 258 -31.18 -27.76 6.45
CA VAL A 258 -30.93 -29.09 7.02
C VAL A 258 -29.64 -29.11 7.82
N LEU A 259 -28.54 -28.59 7.26
CA LEU A 259 -27.27 -28.47 7.97
C LEU A 259 -27.40 -27.62 9.24
N GLN A 260 -28.04 -26.46 9.14
CA GLN A 260 -28.25 -25.55 10.27
C GLN A 260 -29.02 -26.22 11.41
N ARG A 261 -30.10 -26.94 11.09
CA ARG A 261 -30.88 -27.70 12.07
C ARG A 261 -30.08 -28.86 12.66
N ALA A 262 -29.31 -29.57 11.83
CA ALA A 262 -28.45 -30.65 12.30
C ALA A 262 -27.41 -30.14 13.30
N LEU A 263 -26.76 -29.01 13.02
CA LEU A 263 -25.80 -28.38 13.93
C LEU A 263 -26.42 -27.84 15.22
N ARG A 264 -27.76 -27.75 15.34
CA ARG A 264 -28.47 -27.45 16.61
C ARG A 264 -28.75 -28.71 17.44
N CYS A 265 -28.69 -29.89 16.84
CA CYS A 265 -28.88 -31.15 17.54
C CYS A 265 -27.70 -31.41 18.48
N LYS A 266 -27.98 -31.88 19.69
CA LYS A 266 -26.93 -32.14 20.70
C LYS A 266 -26.02 -33.30 20.28
N GLU A 267 -26.55 -34.20 19.46
CA GLU A 267 -25.90 -35.38 18.93
C GLU A 267 -24.84 -35.04 17.88
N VAL A 268 -24.96 -33.88 17.23
CA VAL A 268 -24.08 -33.44 16.15
C VAL A 268 -22.95 -32.58 16.71
N MET A 269 -21.72 -32.90 16.29
CA MET A 269 -20.50 -32.18 16.63
C MET A 269 -20.13 -31.15 15.55
N ASP A 270 -20.22 -31.56 14.29
CA ASP A 270 -19.92 -30.73 13.12
C ASP A 270 -20.72 -31.22 11.91
N GLY A 271 -20.78 -30.40 10.86
CA GLY A 271 -21.50 -30.72 9.64
C GLY A 271 -21.12 -29.84 8.47
N VAL A 272 -21.16 -30.42 7.28
CA VAL A 272 -20.68 -29.80 6.05
C VAL A 272 -21.61 -30.13 4.89
N ILE A 273 -21.80 -29.18 3.97
CA ILE A 273 -22.54 -29.43 2.73
C ILE A 273 -21.62 -30.21 1.81
N GLN A 274 -22.13 -31.32 1.27
CA GLN A 274 -21.43 -32.12 0.28
C GLN A 274 -22.35 -32.36 -0.93
N GLY A 275 -22.42 -31.35 -1.81
CA GLY A 275 -23.32 -31.30 -2.95
C GLY A 275 -24.78 -31.42 -2.52
N LYS A 276 -25.47 -32.45 -3.03
CA LYS A 276 -26.87 -32.68 -2.69
C LYS A 276 -27.12 -33.29 -1.31
N ASN A 277 -26.05 -33.62 -0.59
CA ASN A 277 -26.11 -34.30 0.69
C ASN A 277 -25.49 -33.42 1.79
N VAL A 278 -25.81 -33.71 3.05
CA VAL A 278 -25.17 -33.06 4.21
C VAL A 278 -24.40 -34.11 4.98
N ARG A 279 -23.09 -33.95 5.12
CA ARG A 279 -22.24 -34.82 5.96
C ARG A 279 -22.28 -34.28 7.39
N LEU A 280 -22.43 -35.17 8.36
CA LEU A 280 -22.48 -34.84 9.78
C LEU A 280 -21.45 -35.70 10.53
N LEU A 281 -20.78 -35.08 11.48
CA LEU A 281 -19.94 -35.75 12.48
C LEU A 281 -20.72 -35.81 13.79
N LEU A 282 -20.93 -37.01 14.32
CA LEU A 282 -21.63 -37.22 15.58
C LEU A 282 -20.68 -37.11 16.78
N ARG A 283 -21.20 -36.64 17.92
CA ARG A 283 -20.47 -36.62 19.20
C ARG A 283 -20.23 -38.03 19.72
N ASP A 284 -21.27 -38.86 19.68
CA ASP A 284 -21.24 -40.24 20.14
C ASP A 284 -21.65 -41.17 18.99
N GLU A 285 -21.03 -42.35 18.92
CA GLU A 285 -21.42 -43.39 17.97
C GLU A 285 -22.87 -43.84 18.22
N GLY A 286 -23.64 -44.04 17.15
CA GLY A 286 -25.00 -44.58 17.20
C GLY A 286 -26.10 -43.60 17.64
N LYS A 287 -25.77 -42.40 18.15
CA LYS A 287 -26.77 -41.36 18.47
C LYS A 287 -27.08 -40.52 17.24
N LEU A 288 -28.04 -40.99 16.44
CA LEU A 288 -28.47 -40.32 15.22
C LEU A 288 -29.43 -39.15 15.52
N PRO A 289 -29.29 -38.00 14.85
CA PRO A 289 -30.27 -36.92 14.95
C PRO A 289 -31.62 -37.36 14.36
N CYS A 290 -32.73 -36.89 14.94
CA CYS A 290 -34.06 -37.20 14.42
C CYS A 290 -34.29 -36.51 13.05
N LEU A 291 -34.56 -37.29 12.01
CA LEU A 291 -34.81 -36.78 10.65
C LEU A 291 -35.96 -35.78 10.58
N GLU A 292 -36.99 -35.95 11.43
CA GLU A 292 -38.12 -35.01 11.52
C GLU A 292 -37.67 -33.63 12.03
N LEU A 293 -36.74 -33.57 12.99
CA LEU A 293 -36.19 -32.32 13.50
C LEU A 293 -35.33 -31.59 12.45
N LEU A 294 -34.68 -32.36 11.57
CA LEU A 294 -33.95 -31.81 10.43
C LEU A 294 -34.90 -31.25 9.36
N ASN A 295 -36.11 -31.81 9.27
CA ASN A 295 -37.10 -31.53 8.23
C ASN A 295 -36.42 -31.58 6.84
N ALA A 296 -35.78 -32.73 6.61
CA ALA A 296 -34.99 -33.04 5.41
C ALA A 296 -35.84 -33.68 4.29
N GLY A 297 -37.15 -33.85 4.49
CA GLY A 297 -38.03 -34.55 3.56
C GLY A 297 -38.31 -36.00 3.95
N ALA A 298 -39.35 -36.58 3.35
CA ALA A 298 -39.80 -37.94 3.69
C ALA A 298 -38.87 -39.01 3.11
N SER A 299 -38.18 -38.70 2.00
CA SER A 299 -37.21 -39.61 1.37
C SER A 299 -35.81 -39.54 1.98
N ALA A 300 -35.56 -38.63 2.92
CA ALA A 300 -34.25 -38.42 3.51
C ALA A 300 -33.80 -39.62 4.34
N ARG A 301 -32.52 -39.98 4.22
CA ARG A 301 -31.93 -41.12 4.95
C ARG A 301 -30.58 -40.75 5.52
N LEU A 302 -30.31 -41.25 6.74
CA LEU A 302 -28.99 -41.18 7.35
C LEU A 302 -28.21 -42.43 6.95
N VAL A 303 -27.10 -42.23 6.24
CA VAL A 303 -26.25 -43.31 5.74
C VAL A 303 -24.87 -43.18 6.38
N PRO A 304 -24.36 -44.22 7.07
CA PRO A 304 -22.98 -44.22 7.55
C PRO A 304 -22.00 -44.09 6.38
N VAL A 305 -20.98 -43.25 6.54
CA VAL A 305 -19.96 -43.01 5.53
C VAL A 305 -18.57 -43.22 6.13
N LYS A 306 -17.59 -43.51 5.27
CA LYS A 306 -16.20 -43.63 5.72
C LYS A 306 -15.73 -42.30 6.33
N PRO A 307 -15.14 -42.30 7.54
CA PRO A 307 -14.57 -41.10 8.12
C PRO A 307 -13.39 -40.59 7.30
N ARG A 308 -13.19 -39.26 7.31
CA ARG A 308 -12.07 -38.57 6.67
C ARG A 308 -11.11 -38.04 7.73
N PHE A 309 -9.88 -37.73 7.33
CA PHE A 309 -8.94 -37.09 8.26
C PHE A 309 -9.48 -35.76 8.79
N GLU A 310 -10.24 -35.03 7.98
CA GLU A 310 -10.91 -33.81 8.40
C GLU A 310 -11.88 -34.01 9.58
N ASP A 311 -12.64 -35.10 9.61
CA ASP A 311 -13.54 -35.37 10.74
C ASP A 311 -12.74 -35.54 12.04
N ALA A 312 -11.58 -36.20 11.97
CA ALA A 312 -10.67 -36.40 13.10
C ALA A 312 -10.00 -35.10 13.55
N PHE A 313 -9.63 -34.26 12.59
CA PHE A 313 -9.09 -32.93 12.87
C PHE A 313 -10.09 -32.08 13.67
N ILE A 314 -11.35 -32.05 13.23
CA ILE A 314 -12.41 -31.29 13.92
C ILE A 314 -12.74 -31.87 15.29
N ASP A 315 -12.81 -33.20 15.43
CA ASP A 315 -13.03 -33.89 16.71
C ASP A 315 -11.96 -33.52 17.75
N LEU A 316 -10.68 -33.55 17.36
CA LEU A 316 -9.56 -33.19 18.25
C LEU A 316 -9.55 -31.74 18.70
N LEU A 317 -10.06 -30.82 17.86
CA LEU A 317 -10.14 -29.40 18.19
C LEU A 317 -11.42 -29.03 18.97
N GLY A 318 -12.26 -30.02 19.32
CA GLY A 318 -13.46 -29.81 20.14
C GLY A 318 -14.73 -29.54 19.35
N GLY A 319 -14.72 -29.73 18.04
CA GLY A 319 -15.89 -29.59 17.15
C GLY A 319 -15.91 -28.32 16.31
N GLY A 320 -16.87 -28.26 15.38
CA GLY A 320 -17.08 -27.12 14.50
C GLY A 320 -17.92 -26.01 15.14
N PRO A 321 -18.06 -24.86 14.45
CA PRO A 321 -18.96 -23.79 14.89
C PRO A 321 -20.41 -24.29 14.92
N GLY A 322 -21.15 -23.93 15.97
CA GLY A 322 -22.58 -24.26 16.08
C GLY A 322 -23.40 -23.71 14.90
N GLY A 323 -24.60 -24.26 14.69
CA GLY A 323 -25.42 -23.96 13.51
C GLY A 323 -25.93 -22.52 13.41
N ASP A 324 -25.91 -21.75 14.52
CA ASP A 324 -26.45 -20.40 14.54
C ASP A 324 -25.35 -19.35 14.39
N SER A 325 -25.32 -18.67 13.24
CA SER A 325 -24.54 -17.44 13.09
C SER A 325 -25.11 -16.34 13.98
N ILE A 326 -24.26 -15.71 14.80
CA ILE A 326 -24.64 -14.54 15.62
C ILE A 326 -25.23 -13.42 14.73
N LEU A 327 -24.78 -13.33 13.47
CA LEU A 327 -25.29 -12.34 12.50
C LEU A 327 -26.79 -12.49 12.22
N THR A 328 -27.37 -13.68 12.31
CA THR A 328 -28.82 -13.85 12.06
C THR A 328 -29.66 -13.15 13.13
N LYS A 329 -29.12 -12.90 14.32
CA LYS A 329 -29.80 -12.14 15.39
C LYS A 329 -29.62 -10.63 15.22
N VAL A 330 -28.53 -10.22 14.60
CA VAL A 330 -28.08 -8.82 14.48
C VAL A 330 -28.56 -8.15 13.19
N MET A 331 -28.67 -8.92 12.11
CA MET A 331 -29.01 -8.42 10.78
C MET A 331 -30.52 -8.39 10.54
N GLN A 332 -30.99 -7.33 9.89
CA GLN A 332 -32.36 -7.22 9.45
C GLN A 332 -32.60 -8.04 8.17
N PRO A 333 -33.77 -8.69 8.01
CA PRO A 333 -34.15 -9.32 6.75
C PRO A 333 -34.23 -8.28 5.62
N VAL A 334 -33.72 -8.65 4.45
CA VAL A 334 -33.79 -7.84 3.24
C VAL A 334 -35.26 -7.73 2.79
N GLN A 335 -35.77 -6.51 2.72
CA GLN A 335 -37.11 -6.25 2.20
C GLN A 335 -37.14 -6.43 0.67
N ILE A 336 -38.07 -7.24 0.19
CA ILE A 336 -38.24 -7.53 -1.24
C ILE A 336 -39.05 -6.40 -1.88
N THR A 337 -38.40 -5.57 -2.71
CA THR A 337 -39.02 -4.39 -3.33
C THR A 337 -39.27 -4.53 -4.83
N THR A 338 -38.84 -5.62 -5.48
CA THR A 338 -38.93 -5.80 -6.95
C THR A 338 -39.38 -7.21 -7.31
N GLU A 339 -40.23 -7.33 -8.33
CA GLU A 339 -40.75 -8.62 -8.84
C GLU A 339 -39.72 -9.46 -9.61
N SER A 340 -38.63 -8.86 -10.11
CA SER A 340 -37.59 -9.60 -10.84
C SER A 340 -36.73 -10.46 -9.89
N ASP A 341 -36.61 -11.74 -10.23
CA ASP A 341 -35.77 -12.71 -9.53
C ASP A 341 -34.26 -12.51 -9.82
N THR A 342 -33.90 -11.92 -10.98
CA THR A 342 -32.49 -11.68 -11.34
C THR A 342 -31.98 -10.39 -10.72
N VAL A 343 -30.92 -10.49 -9.92
CA VAL A 343 -30.31 -9.38 -9.17
C VAL A 343 -28.96 -8.95 -9.75
N ILE A 344 -28.17 -9.89 -10.28
CA ILE A 344 -26.88 -9.62 -10.94
C ILE A 344 -26.93 -10.23 -12.34
N GLU A 345 -26.52 -9.48 -13.36
CA GLU A 345 -26.53 -9.93 -14.75
C GLU A 345 -25.28 -9.45 -15.50
N ALA A 346 -24.57 -10.39 -16.11
CA ALA A 346 -23.47 -10.14 -17.04
C ALA A 346 -23.90 -10.56 -18.46
N LYS A 347 -23.78 -9.65 -19.42
CA LYS A 347 -24.11 -9.87 -20.84
C LYS A 347 -22.91 -9.55 -21.71
N HIS A 348 -22.41 -10.55 -22.43
CA HIS A 348 -21.25 -10.46 -23.33
C HIS A 348 -20.04 -9.73 -22.72
N LEU A 349 -19.81 -9.95 -21.43
CA LEU A 349 -18.90 -9.13 -20.64
C LEU A 349 -17.45 -9.44 -21.03
N THR A 350 -16.73 -8.43 -21.53
CA THR A 350 -15.37 -8.58 -22.04
C THR A 350 -14.46 -7.47 -21.53
N LYS A 351 -13.23 -7.82 -21.12
CA LYS A 351 -12.16 -6.88 -20.75
C LYS A 351 -10.86 -7.24 -21.46
N MET A 352 -10.38 -6.28 -22.24
CA MET A 352 -9.07 -6.32 -22.90
C MET A 352 -8.08 -5.40 -22.17
N PHE A 353 -6.87 -5.88 -21.93
CA PHE A 353 -5.71 -5.09 -21.50
C PHE A 353 -4.66 -5.12 -22.61
N GLY A 354 -4.61 -4.06 -23.42
CA GLY A 354 -3.84 -4.09 -24.67
C GLY A 354 -4.37 -5.19 -25.58
N THR A 355 -3.53 -6.16 -25.93
CA THR A 355 -3.88 -7.33 -26.76
C THR A 355 -4.39 -8.53 -25.95
N PHE A 356 -4.29 -8.50 -24.62
CA PHE A 356 -4.65 -9.63 -23.77
C PHE A 356 -6.12 -9.57 -23.32
N ALA A 357 -6.89 -10.61 -23.62
CA ALA A 357 -8.28 -10.76 -23.15
C ALA A 357 -8.29 -11.38 -21.74
N ALA A 358 -8.51 -10.57 -20.71
CA ALA A 358 -8.59 -11.05 -19.33
C ALA A 358 -9.96 -11.67 -19.00
N THR A 359 -11.01 -11.16 -19.62
CA THR A 359 -12.36 -11.73 -19.62
C THR A 359 -12.88 -11.64 -21.05
N ASN A 360 -13.42 -12.72 -21.60
CA ASN A 360 -13.86 -12.81 -22.99
C ASN A 360 -15.28 -13.40 -23.07
N ASP A 361 -16.25 -12.58 -23.45
CA ASP A 361 -17.63 -12.95 -23.70
C ASP A 361 -18.35 -13.72 -22.57
N VAL A 362 -18.20 -13.24 -21.33
CA VAL A 362 -18.79 -13.91 -20.15
C VAL A 362 -20.27 -13.54 -19.98
N ASN A 363 -21.12 -14.57 -19.82
CA ASN A 363 -22.58 -14.45 -19.70
C ASN A 363 -23.10 -15.25 -18.49
N PHE A 364 -23.72 -14.57 -17.52
CA PHE A 364 -24.40 -15.26 -16.40
C PHE A 364 -25.45 -14.38 -15.73
N LYS A 365 -26.33 -15.03 -14.97
CA LYS A 365 -27.40 -14.41 -14.17
C LYS A 365 -27.40 -14.99 -12.77
N VAL A 366 -27.49 -14.11 -11.77
CA VAL A 366 -27.60 -14.46 -10.36
C VAL A 366 -28.97 -14.11 -9.81
N LYS A 367 -29.62 -15.07 -9.17
CA LYS A 367 -30.93 -14.94 -8.54
C LYS A 367 -30.87 -14.27 -7.17
N ARG A 368 -32.04 -13.87 -6.67
CA ARG A 368 -32.15 -13.31 -5.33
C ARG A 368 -31.93 -14.40 -4.27
N GLY A 369 -31.15 -14.08 -3.24
CA GLY A 369 -30.89 -15.00 -2.13
C GLY A 369 -30.09 -16.26 -2.51
N GLU A 370 -29.47 -16.30 -3.69
CA GLU A 370 -28.55 -17.39 -4.04
C GLU A 370 -27.09 -17.00 -3.77
N ILE A 371 -26.26 -18.01 -3.50
CA ILE A 371 -24.79 -17.93 -3.50
C ILE A 371 -24.29 -18.38 -4.87
N PHE A 372 -23.72 -17.45 -5.63
CA PHE A 372 -23.11 -17.73 -6.93
C PHE A 372 -21.59 -17.68 -6.84
N GLY A 373 -20.95 -18.83 -7.08
CA GLY A 373 -19.50 -18.98 -7.05
C GLY A 373 -18.84 -18.82 -8.43
N LEU A 374 -17.79 -18.02 -8.54
CA LEU A 374 -16.86 -18.08 -9.68
C LEU A 374 -15.66 -18.95 -9.29
N LEU A 375 -15.57 -20.13 -9.89
CA LEU A 375 -14.51 -21.11 -9.63
C LEU A 375 -13.53 -21.14 -10.79
N GLY A 376 -12.23 -21.19 -10.51
CA GLY A 376 -11.21 -21.21 -11.57
C GLY A 376 -9.79 -21.08 -11.04
N PRO A 377 -8.77 -21.37 -11.85
CA PRO A 377 -7.38 -21.24 -11.43
C PRO A 377 -6.97 -19.77 -11.32
N ASN A 378 -5.76 -19.53 -10.80
CA ASN A 378 -5.20 -18.19 -10.73
C ASN A 378 -4.96 -17.61 -12.12
N GLY A 379 -5.32 -16.34 -12.32
CA GLY A 379 -5.22 -15.68 -13.62
C GLY A 379 -6.32 -16.07 -14.62
N ALA A 380 -7.33 -16.86 -14.23
CA ALA A 380 -8.41 -17.26 -15.13
C ALA A 380 -9.38 -16.13 -15.53
N GLY A 381 -9.29 -14.94 -14.91
CA GLY A 381 -10.20 -13.82 -15.16
C GLY A 381 -11.29 -13.64 -14.10
N LYS A 382 -11.30 -14.45 -13.02
CA LYS A 382 -12.27 -14.36 -11.90
C LYS A 382 -12.36 -12.95 -11.32
N SER A 383 -11.24 -12.43 -10.78
CA SER A 383 -11.21 -11.11 -10.17
C SER A 383 -11.45 -9.98 -11.17
N THR A 384 -11.08 -10.15 -12.45
CA THR A 384 -11.40 -9.17 -13.51
C THR A 384 -12.91 -9.09 -13.73
N THR A 385 -13.58 -10.23 -13.92
CA THR A 385 -15.04 -10.32 -14.00
C THR A 385 -15.68 -9.74 -12.75
N PHE A 386 -15.17 -10.10 -11.58
CA PHE A 386 -15.66 -9.64 -10.29
C PHE A 386 -15.60 -8.12 -10.12
N LYS A 387 -14.47 -7.50 -10.45
CA LYS A 387 -14.27 -6.04 -10.39
C LYS A 387 -15.18 -5.30 -11.37
N MET A 388 -15.46 -5.89 -12.54
CA MET A 388 -16.46 -5.34 -13.47
C MET A 388 -17.87 -5.40 -12.88
N MET A 389 -18.24 -6.51 -12.23
CA MET A 389 -19.54 -6.67 -11.56
C MET A 389 -19.70 -5.80 -10.30
N CYS A 390 -18.61 -5.29 -9.74
CA CYS A 390 -18.64 -4.30 -8.66
C CYS A 390 -18.62 -2.85 -9.17
N GLY A 391 -18.46 -2.64 -10.49
CA GLY A 391 -18.30 -1.32 -11.09
C GLY A 391 -16.93 -0.67 -10.83
N LEU A 392 -15.96 -1.44 -10.32
CA LEU A 392 -14.58 -1.02 -10.04
C LEU A 392 -13.72 -1.00 -11.31
N LEU A 393 -14.09 -1.78 -12.32
CA LEU A 393 -13.40 -1.87 -13.62
C LEU A 393 -14.42 -1.69 -14.76
N ALA A 394 -14.08 -0.87 -15.75
CA ALA A 394 -14.94 -0.72 -16.93
C ALA A 394 -14.77 -1.90 -17.88
N PRO A 395 -15.84 -2.55 -18.38
CA PRO A 395 -15.71 -3.52 -19.46
C PRO A 395 -15.30 -2.83 -20.76
N THR A 396 -14.57 -3.53 -21.62
CA THR A 396 -14.24 -3.09 -22.98
C THR A 396 -15.46 -3.22 -23.90
N SER A 397 -16.24 -4.28 -23.73
CA SER A 397 -17.54 -4.49 -24.38
C SER A 397 -18.47 -5.33 -23.48
N GLY A 398 -19.77 -5.30 -23.78
CA GLY A 398 -20.80 -5.93 -22.97
C GLY A 398 -21.33 -5.04 -21.84
N THR A 399 -22.25 -5.58 -21.04
CA THR A 399 -22.91 -4.85 -19.94
C THR A 399 -22.92 -5.66 -18.66
N ALA A 400 -22.76 -4.94 -17.54
CA ALA A 400 -22.84 -5.47 -16.18
C ALA A 400 -23.93 -4.69 -15.43
N ALA A 401 -25.00 -5.40 -15.04
CA ALA A 401 -26.15 -4.84 -14.36
C ALA A 401 -26.34 -5.45 -12.98
N VAL A 402 -26.67 -4.60 -12.00
CA VAL A 402 -26.93 -4.97 -10.61
C VAL A 402 -28.20 -4.27 -10.14
N MET A 403 -29.18 -5.03 -9.67
CA MET A 403 -30.53 -4.53 -9.34
C MET A 403 -31.19 -3.74 -10.48
N GLY A 404 -30.97 -4.17 -11.73
CA GLY A 404 -31.43 -3.46 -12.93
C GLY A 404 -30.70 -2.15 -13.22
N LEU A 405 -29.71 -1.76 -12.40
CA LEU A 405 -28.85 -0.61 -12.63
C LEU A 405 -27.60 -1.03 -13.40
N ASP A 406 -27.39 -0.42 -14.56
CA ASP A 406 -26.11 -0.52 -15.28
C ASP A 406 -25.01 0.17 -14.47
N LEU A 407 -24.00 -0.61 -14.08
CA LEU A 407 -22.87 -0.15 -13.27
C LEU A 407 -22.00 0.87 -14.01
N GLN A 408 -22.03 0.92 -15.34
CA GLN A 408 -21.33 1.97 -16.07
C GLN A 408 -21.95 3.34 -15.83
N LYS A 409 -23.28 3.41 -15.73
CA LYS A 409 -24.06 4.65 -15.66
C LYS A 409 -24.37 5.08 -14.22
N SER A 410 -24.62 4.13 -13.32
CA SER A 410 -25.14 4.39 -11.97
C SER A 410 -24.32 3.76 -10.83
N ALA A 411 -22.99 3.70 -10.98
CA ALA A 411 -22.08 3.04 -10.03
C ALA A 411 -22.26 3.48 -8.56
N SER A 412 -22.50 4.77 -8.28
CA SER A 412 -22.60 5.27 -6.90
C SER A 412 -23.89 4.84 -6.19
N LYS A 413 -25.02 4.76 -6.90
CA LYS A 413 -26.30 4.29 -6.35
C LYS A 413 -26.28 2.79 -6.08
N ALA A 414 -25.68 2.02 -6.99
CA ALA A 414 -25.46 0.59 -6.79
C ALA A 414 -24.59 0.35 -5.55
N ARG A 415 -23.42 0.99 -5.46
CA ARG A 415 -22.45 0.80 -4.36
C ARG A 415 -22.97 1.10 -2.94
N GLN A 416 -24.02 1.92 -2.78
CA GLN A 416 -24.64 2.13 -1.46
C GLN A 416 -25.31 0.86 -0.91
N LYS A 417 -25.74 -0.05 -1.79
CA LYS A 417 -26.45 -1.29 -1.42
C LYS A 417 -25.59 -2.54 -1.54
N LEU A 418 -24.32 -2.37 -1.90
CA LEU A 418 -23.34 -3.44 -2.07
C LEU A 418 -22.40 -3.50 -0.87
N GLY A 419 -22.18 -4.71 -0.37
CA GLY A 419 -21.01 -5.04 0.41
C GLY A 419 -19.92 -5.56 -0.51
N TYR A 420 -18.67 -5.18 -0.27
CA TYR A 420 -17.54 -5.65 -1.06
C TYR A 420 -16.35 -5.96 -0.15
N MET A 421 -15.83 -7.18 -0.28
CA MET A 421 -14.62 -7.65 0.37
C MET A 421 -13.60 -7.99 -0.73
N ALA A 422 -12.47 -7.28 -0.73
CA ALA A 422 -11.40 -7.48 -1.70
C ALA A 422 -10.53 -8.69 -1.37
N GLN A 423 -9.87 -9.26 -2.39
CA GLN A 423 -8.92 -10.37 -2.24
C GLN A 423 -7.72 -10.01 -1.35
N LYS A 424 -7.12 -8.84 -1.61
CA LYS A 424 -6.09 -8.30 -0.71
C LYS A 424 -6.77 -7.59 0.45
N PHE A 425 -6.21 -7.76 1.63
CA PHE A 425 -6.63 -7.00 2.80
C PHE A 425 -6.57 -5.50 2.48
N SER A 426 -7.73 -4.86 2.42
CA SER A 426 -7.92 -3.52 1.84
C SER A 426 -8.32 -2.47 2.87
N LEU A 427 -8.25 -2.82 4.16
CA LEU A 427 -8.47 -1.89 5.27
C LEU A 427 -7.16 -1.22 5.69
N TYR A 428 -7.26 -0.20 6.55
CA TYR A 428 -6.10 0.61 6.93
C TYR A 428 -5.25 -0.09 7.98
N GLY A 429 -4.06 -0.52 7.56
CA GLY A 429 -3.10 -1.25 8.38
C GLY A 429 -2.61 -0.49 9.63
N ASP A 430 -2.45 0.83 9.53
CA ASP A 430 -1.97 1.71 10.61
C ASP A 430 -3.08 2.17 11.58
N LEU A 431 -4.34 1.89 11.25
CA LEU A 431 -5.47 2.09 12.15
C LEU A 431 -5.69 0.84 13.00
N SER A 432 -6.30 1.00 14.17
CA SER A 432 -6.72 -0.13 14.99
C SER A 432 -8.00 -0.79 14.43
N VAL A 433 -8.34 -1.98 14.93
CA VAL A 433 -9.61 -2.66 14.62
C VAL A 433 -10.80 -1.73 14.88
N GLN A 434 -10.84 -1.12 16.06
CA GLN A 434 -11.92 -0.19 16.44
C GLN A 434 -12.02 1.00 15.49
N GLN A 435 -10.88 1.57 15.09
CA GLN A 435 -10.85 2.73 14.19
C GLN A 435 -11.31 2.37 12.77
N ASN A 436 -10.97 1.18 12.26
CA ASN A 436 -11.48 0.69 10.98
C ASN A 436 -13.01 0.51 11.04
N LEU A 437 -13.55 -0.11 12.10
CA LEU A 437 -14.99 -0.27 12.27
C LEU A 437 -15.72 1.09 12.30
N GLN A 438 -15.17 2.07 13.04
CA GLN A 438 -15.71 3.43 13.08
C GLN A 438 -15.66 4.12 11.71
N PHE A 439 -14.55 3.97 10.99
CA PHE A 439 -14.37 4.58 9.68
C PHE A 439 -15.34 4.02 8.62
N PHE A 440 -15.38 2.70 8.45
CA PHE A 440 -16.22 2.08 7.42
C PHE A 440 -17.71 2.26 7.74
N SER A 441 -18.13 2.12 9.00
CA SER A 441 -19.51 2.44 9.38
C SER A 441 -19.87 3.90 9.09
N GLY A 442 -18.95 4.84 9.32
CA GLY A 442 -19.12 6.26 9.01
C GLY A 442 -19.25 6.55 7.51
N ILE A 443 -18.46 5.88 6.66
CA ILE A 443 -18.56 6.02 5.20
C ILE A 443 -19.91 5.55 4.67
N TYR A 444 -20.45 4.48 5.23
CA TYR A 444 -21.78 4.01 4.85
C TYR A 444 -22.92 4.80 5.52
N GLY A 445 -22.60 5.83 6.31
CA GLY A 445 -23.57 6.81 6.82
C GLY A 445 -24.12 6.50 8.22
N LEU A 446 -23.62 5.46 8.90
CA LEU A 446 -23.96 5.19 10.30
C LEU A 446 -23.32 6.25 11.19
N SER A 447 -24.05 6.75 12.20
CA SER A 447 -23.52 7.72 13.17
C SER A 447 -24.19 7.61 14.53
N GLY A 448 -23.55 8.15 15.56
CA GLY A 448 -24.08 8.28 16.92
C GLY A 448 -24.38 6.93 17.59
N THR A 449 -25.55 6.82 18.21
CA THR A 449 -25.98 5.62 18.94
C THR A 449 -26.16 4.41 18.01
N LYS A 450 -26.66 4.61 16.79
CA LYS A 450 -26.82 3.54 15.79
C LYS A 450 -25.47 2.94 15.38
N GLN A 451 -24.48 3.80 15.15
CA GLN A 451 -23.12 3.37 14.82
C GLN A 451 -22.49 2.58 15.96
N THR A 452 -22.53 3.14 17.18
CA THR A 452 -21.95 2.49 18.37
C THR A 452 -22.58 1.13 18.64
N LYS A 453 -23.91 1.04 18.52
CA LYS A 453 -24.65 -0.23 18.65
C LYS A 453 -24.21 -1.23 17.58
N LYS A 454 -24.20 -0.84 16.30
CA LYS A 454 -23.82 -1.73 15.19
C LYS A 454 -22.36 -2.20 15.29
N ILE A 455 -21.45 -1.31 15.69
CA ILE A 455 -20.04 -1.67 15.95
C ILE A 455 -19.96 -2.72 17.06
N THR A 456 -20.66 -2.51 18.18
CA THR A 456 -20.67 -3.46 19.30
C THR A 456 -21.23 -4.82 18.87
N GLU A 457 -22.31 -4.83 18.08
CA GLU A 457 -22.88 -6.04 17.51
C GLU A 457 -21.87 -6.79 16.62
N MET A 458 -21.14 -6.08 15.75
CA MET A 458 -20.11 -6.69 14.89
C MET A 458 -18.90 -7.19 15.68
N ILE A 459 -18.45 -6.46 16.70
CA ILE A 459 -17.35 -6.88 17.58
C ILE A 459 -17.68 -8.22 18.22
N ASN A 460 -18.91 -8.38 18.72
CA ASN A 460 -19.37 -9.62 19.33
C ASN A 460 -19.58 -10.73 18.29
N ALA A 461 -20.15 -10.41 17.13
CA ALA A 461 -20.43 -11.41 16.10
C ALA A 461 -19.17 -12.03 15.50
N PHE A 462 -18.05 -11.29 15.46
CA PHE A 462 -16.78 -11.72 14.87
C PHE A 462 -15.66 -11.96 15.90
N ALA A 463 -16.00 -11.94 17.20
CA ALA A 463 -15.08 -12.12 18.32
C ALA A 463 -13.84 -11.19 18.28
N LEU A 464 -14.05 -9.90 18.01
CA LEU A 464 -12.95 -8.92 17.84
C LEU A 464 -12.50 -8.24 19.15
N ASN A 465 -13.07 -8.62 20.31
CA ASN A 465 -12.89 -7.93 21.60
C ASN A 465 -11.42 -7.80 22.04
N GLU A 466 -10.61 -8.84 21.85
CA GLU A 466 -9.21 -8.86 22.30
C GLU A 466 -8.28 -8.02 21.41
N PHE A 467 -8.74 -7.59 20.24
CA PHE A 467 -7.92 -6.95 19.22
C PHE A 467 -8.30 -5.50 18.93
N LEU A 468 -9.21 -4.90 19.71
CA LEU A 468 -9.79 -3.59 19.41
C LEU A 468 -8.76 -2.45 19.24
N ASP A 469 -7.72 -2.46 20.06
CA ASP A 469 -6.63 -1.47 20.05
C ASP A 469 -5.41 -1.90 19.20
N THR A 470 -5.39 -3.14 18.73
CA THR A 470 -4.31 -3.70 17.92
C THR A 470 -4.34 -3.10 16.51
N LYS A 471 -3.17 -2.75 15.98
CA LYS A 471 -3.04 -2.28 14.60
C LYS A 471 -3.42 -3.39 13.64
N THR A 472 -4.13 -3.02 12.58
CA THR A 472 -4.73 -4.00 11.69
C THR A 472 -3.69 -4.82 10.92
N ASN A 473 -2.51 -4.26 10.66
CA ASN A 473 -1.38 -4.99 10.06
C ASN A 473 -0.83 -6.11 10.94
N GLU A 474 -0.95 -6.00 12.27
CA GLU A 474 -0.44 -6.96 13.25
C GLU A 474 -1.41 -8.12 13.50
N LEU A 475 -2.66 -8.03 13.02
CA LEU A 475 -3.66 -9.07 13.21
C LEU A 475 -3.31 -10.37 12.46
N PRO A 476 -3.65 -11.54 13.03
CA PRO A 476 -3.66 -12.81 12.31
C PRO A 476 -4.59 -12.76 11.09
N LEU A 477 -4.32 -13.60 10.08
CA LEU A 477 -5.04 -13.56 8.80
C LEU A 477 -6.54 -13.85 8.96
N GLY A 478 -6.94 -14.87 9.72
CA GLY A 478 -8.34 -15.15 10.02
C GLY A 478 -9.08 -13.94 10.60
N PHE A 479 -8.48 -13.25 11.58
CA PHE A 479 -9.06 -12.03 12.17
C PHE A 479 -9.09 -10.83 11.20
N LYS A 480 -8.11 -10.72 10.30
CA LYS A 480 -8.17 -9.75 9.19
C LYS A 480 -9.38 -10.00 8.30
N GLN A 481 -9.64 -11.25 7.92
CA GLN A 481 -10.81 -11.59 7.10
C GLN A 481 -12.13 -11.34 7.85
N ARG A 482 -12.20 -11.70 9.15
CA ARG A 482 -13.36 -11.40 10.00
C ARG A 482 -13.65 -9.89 10.06
N LEU A 483 -12.64 -9.06 10.30
CA LEU A 483 -12.79 -7.61 10.30
C LEU A 483 -13.21 -7.08 8.92
N SER A 484 -12.64 -7.62 7.84
CA SER A 484 -13.01 -7.23 6.47
C SER A 484 -14.47 -7.55 6.16
N LEU A 485 -14.93 -8.75 6.53
CA LEU A 485 -16.34 -9.12 6.38
C LEU A 485 -17.24 -8.22 7.24
N ALA A 486 -16.88 -7.97 8.50
CA ALA A 486 -17.60 -7.04 9.38
C ALA A 486 -17.78 -5.66 8.73
N CYS A 487 -16.68 -5.09 8.21
CA CYS A 487 -16.69 -3.81 7.49
C CYS A 487 -17.56 -3.83 6.23
N ALA A 488 -17.58 -4.94 5.50
CA ALA A 488 -18.37 -5.09 4.28
C ALA A 488 -19.88 -5.24 4.54
N ILE A 489 -20.30 -5.62 5.77
CA ILE A 489 -21.71 -5.91 6.09
C ILE A 489 -22.34 -4.94 7.09
N MET A 490 -21.57 -4.06 7.75
CA MET A 490 -22.06 -3.13 8.78
C MET A 490 -23.27 -2.29 8.34
N HIS A 491 -23.35 -1.94 7.07
CA HIS A 491 -24.45 -1.15 6.47
C HIS A 491 -25.62 -1.99 5.95
N GLU A 492 -25.66 -3.27 6.28
CA GLU A 492 -26.74 -4.21 5.94
C GLU A 492 -26.99 -4.29 4.42
N PRO A 493 -25.97 -4.69 3.63
CA PRO A 493 -26.08 -4.73 2.18
C PRO A 493 -27.06 -5.80 1.71
N THR A 494 -27.76 -5.53 0.62
CA THR A 494 -28.65 -6.49 -0.03
C THR A 494 -27.92 -7.49 -0.93
N ILE A 495 -26.72 -7.11 -1.38
CA ILE A 495 -25.85 -7.93 -2.23
C ILE A 495 -24.44 -7.84 -1.65
N LEU A 496 -23.78 -8.99 -1.51
CA LEU A 496 -22.43 -9.08 -0.98
C LEU A 496 -21.51 -9.72 -2.01
N PHE A 497 -20.44 -9.01 -2.33
CA PHE A 497 -19.35 -9.48 -3.18
C PHE A 497 -18.16 -9.88 -2.29
N LEU A 498 -17.83 -11.16 -2.27
CA LEU A 498 -16.66 -11.72 -1.59
C LEU A 498 -15.59 -12.22 -2.58
N ASP A 499 -14.45 -11.54 -2.69
CA ASP A 499 -13.34 -11.97 -3.53
C ASP A 499 -12.36 -12.84 -2.71
N GLU A 500 -12.38 -14.16 -2.90
CA GLU A 500 -11.57 -15.16 -2.17
C GLU A 500 -11.54 -14.97 -0.63
N PRO A 501 -12.72 -14.92 0.03
CA PRO A 501 -12.84 -14.42 1.40
C PRO A 501 -12.12 -15.26 2.47
N THR A 502 -11.91 -16.53 2.18
CA THR A 502 -11.34 -17.55 3.10
C THR A 502 -10.00 -18.07 2.62
N SER A 503 -9.37 -17.40 1.65
CA SER A 503 -8.04 -17.76 1.14
C SER A 503 -6.96 -17.59 2.21
N GLY A 504 -6.19 -18.66 2.43
CA GLY A 504 -5.11 -18.71 3.42
C GLY A 504 -5.59 -18.76 4.87
N VAL A 505 -6.89 -18.95 5.11
CA VAL A 505 -7.47 -19.13 6.45
C VAL A 505 -7.58 -20.61 6.77
N ASP A 506 -7.36 -20.97 8.03
CA ASP A 506 -7.45 -22.35 8.50
C ASP A 506 -8.88 -22.97 8.35
N PRO A 507 -9.00 -24.31 8.32
CA PRO A 507 -10.28 -24.99 8.13
C PRO A 507 -11.37 -24.61 9.15
N LEU A 508 -11.04 -24.46 10.43
CA LEU A 508 -12.04 -24.17 11.47
C LEU A 508 -12.60 -22.76 11.29
N THR A 509 -11.71 -21.78 11.10
CA THR A 509 -12.12 -20.40 10.83
C THR A 509 -12.88 -20.30 9.50
N ARG A 510 -12.54 -21.13 8.49
CA ARG A 510 -13.30 -21.23 7.23
C ARG A 510 -14.73 -21.74 7.46
N ARG A 511 -14.92 -22.76 8.31
CA ARG A 511 -16.27 -23.26 8.69
C ARG A 511 -17.10 -22.13 9.31
N GLU A 512 -16.51 -21.38 10.25
CA GLU A 512 -17.18 -20.27 10.92
C GLU A 512 -17.58 -19.16 9.93
N PHE A 513 -16.68 -18.83 8.99
CA PHE A 513 -16.95 -17.86 7.95
C PHE A 513 -18.14 -18.27 7.07
N TRP A 514 -18.23 -19.55 6.68
CA TRP A 514 -19.37 -20.06 5.92
C TRP A 514 -20.66 -20.12 6.73
N THR A 515 -20.60 -20.40 8.03
CA THR A 515 -21.77 -20.25 8.93
C THR A 515 -22.30 -18.81 8.90
N HIS A 516 -21.41 -17.80 8.90
CA HIS A 516 -21.79 -16.40 8.75
C HIS A 516 -22.41 -16.07 7.39
N ILE A 517 -21.79 -16.52 6.29
CA ILE A 517 -22.31 -16.34 4.92
C ILE A 517 -23.71 -16.95 4.79
N ASN A 518 -23.90 -18.19 5.24
CA ASN A 518 -25.20 -18.86 5.18
C ASN A 518 -26.26 -18.11 6.00
N GLY A 519 -25.89 -17.57 7.18
CA GLY A 519 -26.77 -16.74 7.98
C GLY A 519 -27.17 -15.42 7.30
N LEU A 520 -26.32 -14.84 6.45
CA LEU A 520 -26.66 -13.65 5.65
C LEU A 520 -27.65 -14.00 4.52
N VAL A 521 -27.47 -15.14 3.87
CA VAL A 521 -28.39 -15.64 2.84
C VAL A 521 -29.76 -15.94 3.42
N GLU A 522 -29.83 -16.48 4.65
CA GLU A 522 -31.08 -16.67 5.40
C GLU A 522 -31.85 -15.35 5.58
N LYS A 523 -31.14 -14.22 5.70
CA LYS A 523 -31.73 -12.88 5.74
C LYS A 523 -32.09 -12.32 4.36
N GLY A 524 -31.92 -13.08 3.29
CA GLY A 524 -32.25 -12.69 1.92
C GLY A 524 -31.16 -11.91 1.19
N VAL A 525 -29.92 -11.92 1.70
CA VAL A 525 -28.76 -11.32 1.02
C VAL A 525 -28.34 -12.20 -0.16
N THR A 526 -28.18 -11.62 -1.35
CA THR A 526 -27.58 -12.32 -2.51
C THR A 526 -26.06 -12.25 -2.42
N ILE A 527 -25.36 -13.37 -2.62
CA ILE A 527 -23.90 -13.42 -2.47
C ILE A 527 -23.26 -13.87 -3.76
N MET A 528 -22.24 -13.13 -4.21
CA MET A 528 -21.35 -13.57 -5.28
C MET A 528 -19.96 -13.74 -4.68
N VAL A 529 -19.39 -14.94 -4.83
CA VAL A 529 -18.09 -15.31 -4.24
C VAL A 529 -17.13 -15.76 -5.34
N THR A 530 -15.86 -15.38 -5.28
CA THR A 530 -14.80 -16.05 -6.06
C THR A 530 -14.08 -17.03 -5.15
N THR A 531 -13.73 -18.18 -5.67
CA THR A 531 -12.91 -19.15 -4.94
C THR A 531 -12.05 -19.97 -5.89
N HIS A 532 -10.97 -20.50 -5.36
CA HIS A 532 -10.17 -21.55 -5.96
C HIS A 532 -10.14 -22.82 -5.08
N TYR A 533 -10.93 -22.85 -4.00
CA TYR A 533 -11.11 -23.99 -3.12
C TYR A 533 -12.37 -24.75 -3.52
N MET A 534 -12.22 -26.05 -3.73
CA MET A 534 -13.31 -26.90 -4.21
C MET A 534 -14.36 -27.12 -3.11
N ASP A 535 -13.94 -27.21 -1.85
CA ASP A 535 -14.85 -27.33 -0.71
C ASP A 535 -15.75 -26.09 -0.56
N GLU A 536 -15.23 -24.90 -0.87
CA GLU A 536 -15.99 -23.65 -0.86
C GLU A 536 -17.01 -23.60 -1.99
N ALA A 537 -16.67 -24.16 -3.15
CA ALA A 537 -17.58 -24.28 -4.28
C ALA A 537 -18.78 -25.19 -3.94
N GLU A 538 -18.64 -26.15 -3.01
CA GLU A 538 -19.76 -27.01 -2.58
C GLU A 538 -20.82 -26.28 -1.74
N TYR A 539 -20.49 -25.14 -1.13
CA TYR A 539 -21.47 -24.31 -0.42
C TYR A 539 -22.32 -23.42 -1.35
N CYS A 540 -21.87 -23.24 -2.60
CA CYS A 540 -22.54 -22.39 -3.58
C CYS A 540 -23.79 -23.09 -4.15
N ASP A 541 -24.88 -22.34 -4.36
CA ASP A 541 -26.06 -22.89 -5.06
C ASP A 541 -25.72 -23.20 -6.51
N ARG A 542 -24.96 -22.29 -7.12
CA ARG A 542 -24.53 -22.36 -8.50
C ARG A 542 -23.11 -21.88 -8.61
N ILE A 543 -22.34 -22.52 -9.48
CA ILE A 543 -20.99 -22.11 -9.80
C ILE A 543 -20.84 -21.90 -11.30
N GLY A 544 -20.03 -20.90 -11.64
CA GLY A 544 -19.50 -20.67 -12.97
C GLY A 544 -18.03 -21.03 -13.01
N LEU A 545 -17.67 -22.02 -13.83
CA LEU A 545 -16.27 -22.36 -14.07
C LEU A 545 -15.66 -21.37 -15.04
N VAL A 546 -14.61 -20.68 -14.60
CA VAL A 546 -13.87 -19.71 -15.39
C VAL A 546 -12.49 -20.25 -15.71
N TYR A 547 -12.14 -20.28 -17.00
CA TYR A 547 -10.83 -20.71 -17.48
C TYR A 547 -10.42 -19.85 -18.68
N ARG A 548 -9.17 -19.36 -18.68
CA ARG A 548 -8.61 -18.49 -19.73
C ARG A 548 -9.51 -17.32 -20.16
N GLY A 549 -10.13 -16.66 -19.18
CA GLY A 549 -11.00 -15.50 -19.39
C GLY A 549 -12.43 -15.84 -19.82
N GLN A 550 -12.75 -17.11 -20.06
CA GLN A 550 -14.06 -17.56 -20.52
C GLN A 550 -14.79 -18.32 -19.43
N LEU A 551 -16.13 -18.26 -19.47
CA LEU A 551 -16.99 -19.07 -18.63
C LEU A 551 -17.27 -20.39 -19.36
N ILE A 552 -16.59 -21.46 -18.96
CA ILE A 552 -16.64 -22.74 -19.66
C ILE A 552 -17.92 -23.52 -19.36
N GLU A 553 -18.41 -23.45 -18.13
CA GLU A 553 -19.61 -24.16 -17.70
C GLU A 553 -20.31 -23.46 -16.54
N THR A 554 -21.63 -23.66 -16.42
CA THR A 554 -22.42 -23.16 -15.28
C THR A 554 -23.46 -24.16 -14.80
N GLY A 555 -23.59 -24.30 -13.48
CA GLY A 555 -24.54 -25.24 -12.90
C GLY A 555 -24.45 -25.32 -11.39
N THR A 556 -25.27 -26.20 -10.79
CA THR A 556 -25.07 -26.60 -9.40
C THR A 556 -23.79 -27.46 -9.30
N PRO A 557 -23.13 -27.51 -8.13
CA PRO A 557 -21.97 -28.38 -7.92
C PRO A 557 -22.23 -29.84 -8.35
N ASP A 558 -23.42 -30.38 -8.04
CA ASP A 558 -23.79 -31.75 -8.43
C ASP A 558 -23.96 -31.94 -9.93
N LYS A 559 -24.54 -30.96 -10.64
CA LYS A 559 -24.66 -31.02 -12.10
C LYS A 559 -23.28 -31.14 -12.73
N LEU A 560 -22.30 -30.42 -12.20
CA LEU A 560 -20.94 -30.41 -12.75
C LEU A 560 -20.18 -31.70 -12.44
N LYS A 561 -20.36 -32.27 -11.23
CA LYS A 561 -19.89 -33.63 -10.90
C LYS A 561 -20.48 -34.68 -11.84
N GLN A 562 -21.76 -34.59 -12.17
CA GLN A 562 -22.42 -35.53 -13.08
C GLN A 562 -21.86 -35.49 -14.50
N LEU A 563 -21.39 -34.34 -14.99
CA LEU A 563 -20.86 -34.21 -16.36
C LEU A 563 -19.59 -35.04 -16.63
N ILE A 564 -18.85 -35.41 -15.59
CA ILE A 564 -17.61 -36.19 -15.70
C ILE A 564 -17.71 -37.60 -15.12
N MET A 565 -18.86 -37.96 -14.54
CA MET A 565 -19.10 -39.26 -13.94
C MET A 565 -18.93 -40.37 -14.99
N ASN A 566 -18.15 -41.40 -14.68
CA ASN A 566 -17.90 -42.52 -15.58
C ASN A 566 -17.74 -43.85 -14.80
N LYS A 567 -17.57 -44.98 -15.52
CA LYS A 567 -17.45 -46.30 -14.89
C LYS A 567 -16.23 -46.46 -13.97
N GLN A 568 -15.15 -45.72 -14.22
CA GLN A 568 -13.92 -45.74 -13.42
C GLN A 568 -14.02 -44.83 -12.19
N GLN A 569 -14.88 -43.81 -12.26
CA GLN A 569 -15.08 -42.82 -11.21
C GLN A 569 -16.58 -42.50 -11.06
N PRO A 570 -17.34 -43.36 -10.35
CA PRO A 570 -18.78 -43.24 -10.22
C PRO A 570 -19.21 -42.10 -9.27
N GLU A 571 -18.34 -41.67 -8.35
CA GLU A 571 -18.61 -40.54 -7.44
C GLU A 571 -17.46 -39.52 -7.52
N PRO A 572 -17.43 -38.68 -8.57
CA PRO A 572 -16.39 -37.67 -8.70
C PRO A 572 -16.50 -36.56 -7.63
N THR A 573 -15.36 -36.08 -7.16
CA THR A 573 -15.29 -34.89 -6.29
C THR A 573 -15.45 -33.60 -7.12
N MET A 574 -15.62 -32.45 -6.46
CA MET A 574 -15.60 -31.17 -7.16
C MET A 574 -14.25 -30.86 -7.82
N GLU A 575 -13.15 -31.33 -7.24
CA GLU A 575 -11.83 -31.21 -7.85
C GLU A 575 -11.73 -32.02 -9.15
N ASP A 576 -12.23 -33.26 -9.13
CA ASP A 576 -12.30 -34.08 -10.33
C ASP A 576 -13.16 -33.42 -11.41
N ALA A 577 -14.32 -32.86 -11.03
CA ALA A 577 -15.22 -32.17 -11.95
C ALA A 577 -14.54 -30.96 -12.59
N PHE A 578 -13.83 -30.18 -11.78
CA PHE A 578 -13.05 -29.04 -12.26
C PHE A 578 -11.97 -29.48 -13.26
N ILE A 579 -11.12 -30.45 -12.88
CA ILE A 579 -10.02 -30.92 -13.74
C ILE A 579 -10.57 -31.53 -15.03
N GLY A 580 -11.59 -32.40 -14.94
CA GLY A 580 -12.19 -33.06 -16.08
C GLY A 580 -12.82 -32.09 -17.08
N LEU A 581 -13.54 -31.07 -16.61
CA LEU A 581 -14.14 -30.05 -17.46
C LEU A 581 -13.09 -29.15 -18.12
N VAL A 582 -12.02 -28.77 -17.40
CA VAL A 582 -10.91 -28.00 -17.97
C VAL A 582 -10.18 -28.79 -19.06
N LEU A 583 -9.86 -30.07 -18.80
CA LEU A 583 -9.21 -30.94 -19.79
C LEU A 583 -10.09 -31.16 -21.02
N LYS A 584 -11.40 -31.40 -20.82
CA LYS A 584 -12.36 -31.53 -21.91
C LYS A 584 -12.41 -30.26 -22.78
N HIS A 585 -12.44 -29.10 -22.15
CA HIS A 585 -12.44 -27.82 -22.86
C HIS A 585 -11.13 -27.56 -23.63
N ASP A 586 -9.97 -27.89 -23.05
CA ASP A 586 -8.68 -27.78 -23.76
C ASP A 586 -8.61 -28.73 -24.97
N GLN A 587 -9.19 -29.94 -24.88
CA GLN A 587 -9.30 -30.87 -26.02
C GLN A 587 -10.24 -30.35 -27.11
N GLU A 588 -11.41 -29.84 -26.75
CA GLU A 588 -12.37 -29.25 -27.69
C GLU A 588 -11.75 -28.07 -28.45
N ASN A 589 -11.03 -27.17 -27.76
CA ASN A 589 -10.36 -26.04 -28.39
C ASN A 589 -9.14 -26.43 -29.25
N GLN A 590 -8.41 -27.50 -28.91
CA GLN A 590 -7.37 -28.04 -29.79
C GLN A 590 -7.95 -28.59 -31.10
N THR A 591 -9.19 -29.10 -31.07
CA THR A 591 -9.90 -29.62 -32.25
C THR A 591 -10.50 -28.50 -33.10
N ILE A 592 -10.96 -27.40 -32.48
CA ILE A 592 -11.53 -26.22 -33.16
C ILE A 592 -10.45 -25.37 -33.86
N ASN A 593 -9.18 -25.41 -33.41
CA ASN A 593 -8.08 -24.69 -34.06
C ASN A 593 -7.67 -25.23 -35.44
N MET A 594 -8.33 -26.27 -35.98
CA MET A 594 -8.20 -26.70 -37.38
C MET A 594 -9.31 -26.20 -38.32
N VAL A 595 -10.42 -25.64 -37.81
CA VAL A 595 -11.52 -25.15 -38.65
C VAL A 595 -12.16 -23.92 -38.02
N SER A 596 -11.83 -22.73 -38.55
CA SER A 596 -12.73 -21.57 -38.78
C SER A 596 -12.00 -20.23 -38.63
N THR A 597 -11.47 -19.74 -39.74
CA THR A 597 -11.52 -18.30 -40.04
C THR A 597 -12.91 -17.97 -40.57
N VAL A 598 -13.55 -16.88 -40.10
CA VAL A 598 -14.29 -15.86 -40.90
C VAL A 598 -15.39 -15.14 -40.07
N THR A 599 -15.22 -13.80 -40.02
CA THR A 599 -16.16 -12.66 -39.93
C THR A 599 -17.20 -12.51 -38.82
N SER A 600 -17.14 -11.34 -38.17
CA SER A 600 -18.16 -10.73 -37.30
C SER A 600 -19.21 -9.94 -38.10
N PRO A 601 -20.52 -9.99 -37.76
CA PRO A 601 -21.54 -9.11 -38.32
C PRO A 601 -21.72 -7.81 -37.50
N PRO A 602 -22.39 -6.78 -38.05
CA PRO A 602 -22.45 -5.44 -37.46
C PRO A 602 -23.51 -5.30 -36.37
N ILE A 603 -23.25 -4.32 -35.50
CA ILE A 603 -24.02 -3.95 -34.30
C ILE A 603 -25.30 -3.20 -34.69
N ILE A 604 -26.46 -3.70 -34.25
CA ILE A 604 -27.73 -2.98 -34.28
C ILE A 604 -27.81 -2.09 -33.03
N ARG A 605 -27.91 -0.77 -33.23
CA ARG A 605 -28.27 0.20 -32.17
C ARG A 605 -29.79 0.23 -32.03
N SER A 606 -30.31 -0.14 -30.87
CA SER A 606 -31.67 0.19 -30.45
C SER A 606 -31.63 1.46 -29.61
N ASP A 607 -32.22 2.54 -30.15
CA ASP A 607 -32.49 3.77 -29.43
C ASP A 607 -33.65 3.55 -28.45
N GLU A 608 -33.37 3.62 -27.15
CA GLU A 608 -34.41 3.81 -26.12
C GLU A 608 -34.21 5.13 -25.38
N LYS A 609 -35.29 5.92 -25.40
CA LYS A 609 -35.42 7.27 -24.87
C LYS A 609 -35.18 7.28 -23.35
N SER A 610 -34.23 8.11 -22.93
CA SER A 610 -34.01 8.43 -21.52
C SER A 610 -35.17 9.25 -20.95
N SER A 611 -35.92 8.71 -20.02
CA SER A 611 -36.79 9.48 -19.14
C SER A 611 -35.93 10.22 -18.11
N ARG A 612 -35.89 11.55 -18.23
CA ARG A 612 -35.40 12.45 -17.18
C ARG A 612 -36.49 12.57 -16.11
N GLY A 613 -36.16 12.25 -14.86
CA GLY A 613 -37.04 12.50 -13.74
C GLY A 613 -36.40 12.13 -12.39
N ALA A 614 -36.33 13.14 -11.52
CA ALA A 614 -36.08 13.09 -10.06
C ALA A 614 -34.63 12.94 -9.56
N ASP A 615 -33.84 14.01 -9.76
CA ASP A 615 -32.75 14.40 -8.86
C ASP A 615 -33.32 15.14 -7.65
N PHE A 616 -33.69 14.50 -6.54
CA PHE A 616 -34.06 15.26 -5.33
C PHE A 616 -34.03 14.49 -3.98
N ILE A 617 -33.03 13.63 -3.70
CA ILE A 617 -32.80 13.14 -2.31
C ILE A 617 -31.31 12.85 -2.07
N HIS A 618 -30.43 13.85 -1.83
CA HIS A 618 -28.99 13.55 -1.61
C HIS A 618 -28.20 14.37 -0.58
N GLN A 619 -28.79 15.27 0.20
CA GLN A 619 -27.98 16.21 1.00
C GLN A 619 -27.61 15.79 2.43
N HIS A 620 -28.31 14.84 3.08
CA HIS A 620 -28.15 14.62 4.53
C HIS A 620 -27.03 13.66 4.97
N GLY A 621 -26.31 13.02 4.04
CA GLY A 621 -25.23 12.05 4.35
C GLY A 621 -23.80 12.46 3.96
N ALA A 622 -23.64 13.51 3.14
CA ALA A 622 -22.34 13.87 2.55
C ALA A 622 -21.34 14.44 3.56
N LEU A 623 -21.80 15.35 4.42
CA LEU A 623 -21.01 15.95 5.51
C LEU A 623 -20.42 14.90 6.46
N ARG A 624 -21.19 13.84 6.76
CA ARG A 624 -20.76 12.78 7.68
C ARG A 624 -19.67 11.91 7.08
N ARG A 625 -19.84 11.48 5.82
CA ARG A 625 -18.83 10.71 5.09
C ARG A 625 -17.53 11.50 4.97
N TRP A 626 -17.66 12.77 4.61
CA TRP A 626 -16.52 13.67 4.52
C TRP A 626 -15.81 13.84 5.87
N ALA A 627 -16.54 14.00 6.98
CA ALA A 627 -15.96 14.07 8.32
C ALA A 627 -15.21 12.79 8.70
N ALA A 628 -15.76 11.61 8.40
CA ALA A 628 -15.09 10.33 8.64
C ALA A 628 -13.77 10.21 7.85
N LEU A 629 -13.75 10.68 6.60
CA LEU A 629 -12.52 10.73 5.79
C LEU A 629 -11.48 11.70 6.38
N CYS A 630 -11.89 12.91 6.76
CA CYS A 630 -11.00 13.88 7.41
C CYS A 630 -10.43 13.35 8.74
N GLN A 631 -11.25 12.69 9.55
CA GLN A 631 -10.80 12.11 10.82
C GLN A 631 -9.76 11.01 10.59
N LYS A 632 -9.96 10.18 9.57
CA LYS A 632 -8.97 9.18 9.16
C LYS A 632 -7.66 9.83 8.72
N GLU A 633 -7.71 10.85 7.85
CA GLU A 633 -6.51 11.56 7.42
C GLU A 633 -5.75 12.18 8.59
N TYR A 634 -6.47 12.74 9.56
CA TYR A 634 -5.87 13.30 10.77
C TYR A 634 -5.09 12.24 11.57
N TYR A 635 -5.69 11.08 11.84
CA TYR A 635 -4.98 9.98 12.53
C TYR A 635 -3.76 9.50 11.75
N GLN A 636 -3.86 9.48 10.42
CA GLN A 636 -2.77 9.05 9.57
C GLN A 636 -1.61 10.05 9.59
N ILE A 637 -1.88 11.37 9.50
CA ILE A 637 -0.85 12.42 9.56
C ILE A 637 -0.07 12.36 10.87
N ILE A 638 -0.76 12.15 12.00
CA ILE A 638 -0.13 12.08 13.32
C ILE A 638 0.73 10.83 13.50
N ARG A 639 0.32 9.71 12.91
CA ARG A 639 1.03 8.43 13.03
C ARG A 639 2.13 8.25 11.99
N ASP A 640 2.12 9.03 10.92
CA ASP A 640 3.16 9.01 9.89
C ASP A 640 4.34 9.91 10.27
N PRO A 641 5.50 9.34 10.67
CA PRO A 641 6.67 10.12 11.06
C PRO A 641 7.20 11.00 9.93
N SER A 642 7.02 10.59 8.67
CA SER A 642 7.48 11.33 7.50
C SER A 642 6.72 12.64 7.35
N SER A 643 5.40 12.61 7.58
CA SER A 643 4.54 13.78 7.51
C SER A 643 4.92 14.83 8.57
N ILE A 644 5.23 14.38 9.79
CA ILE A 644 5.71 15.26 10.89
C ILE A 644 7.08 15.86 10.54
N MET A 645 8.01 15.03 10.05
CA MET A 645 9.35 15.49 9.67
C MET A 645 9.29 16.56 8.57
N ILE A 646 8.47 16.36 7.54
CA ILE A 646 8.30 17.31 6.43
C ILE A 646 7.56 18.58 6.87
N ALA A 647 6.56 18.47 7.75
CA ALA A 647 5.75 19.62 8.16
C ALA A 647 6.40 20.53 9.20
N PHE A 648 7.29 19.99 10.05
CA PHE A 648 7.85 20.75 11.18
C PHE A 648 9.38 20.81 11.21
N ILE A 649 10.08 19.69 10.97
CA ILE A 649 11.54 19.63 11.12
C ILE A 649 12.22 20.28 9.90
N LEU A 650 11.84 19.86 8.70
CA LEU A 650 12.44 20.36 7.45
C LEU A 650 12.27 21.89 7.26
N PRO A 651 11.10 22.50 7.55
CA PRO A 651 10.89 23.94 7.48
C PRO A 651 11.80 24.72 8.41
N MET A 652 11.92 24.28 9.66
CA MET A 652 12.79 24.93 10.64
C MET A 652 14.24 24.85 10.17
N LEU A 653 14.71 23.65 9.79
CA LEU A 653 16.06 23.45 9.28
C LEU A 653 16.35 24.32 8.04
N MET A 654 15.44 24.37 7.06
CA MET A 654 15.59 25.24 5.89
C MET A 654 15.62 26.72 6.28
N LEU A 655 14.74 27.17 7.16
CA LEU A 655 14.67 28.57 7.59
C LEU A 655 15.96 28.97 8.34
N PHE A 656 16.54 28.09 9.14
CA PHE A 656 17.85 28.29 9.78
C PHE A 656 18.98 28.32 8.75
N ILE A 657 19.01 27.39 7.79
CA ILE A 657 20.04 27.35 6.73
C ILE A 657 19.99 28.62 5.88
N PHE A 658 18.82 29.06 5.43
CA PHE A 658 18.71 30.26 4.60
C PHE A 658 18.86 31.56 5.40
N GLY A 659 18.34 31.59 6.64
CA GLY A 659 18.37 32.77 7.50
C GLY A 659 19.73 33.07 8.14
N PHE A 660 20.52 32.05 8.47
CA PHE A 660 21.86 32.20 9.06
C PHE A 660 22.99 31.70 8.15
N GLY A 661 22.78 30.62 7.40
CA GLY A 661 23.82 29.95 6.61
C GLY A 661 24.20 30.67 5.32
N ILE A 662 23.28 31.42 4.70
CA ILE A 662 23.54 32.24 3.50
C ILE A 662 23.73 33.72 3.89
N ASN A 663 24.29 34.00 5.06
CA ASN A 663 24.55 35.38 5.46
C ASN A 663 25.82 35.90 4.74
N LEU A 664 25.61 36.62 3.63
CA LEU A 664 26.67 37.26 2.84
C LEU A 664 27.13 38.60 3.43
N ASP A 665 26.49 39.08 4.49
CA ASP A 665 26.76 40.39 5.07
C ASP A 665 28.01 40.36 5.94
N THR A 666 29.14 40.81 5.38
CA THR A 666 30.27 41.23 6.19
C THR A 666 29.96 42.61 6.77
N SER A 667 29.93 42.72 8.10
CA SER A 667 29.54 43.95 8.83
C SER A 667 30.35 45.21 8.49
N LYS A 668 31.49 45.07 7.79
CA LYS A 668 32.24 46.14 7.14
C LYS A 668 32.85 45.63 5.84
N ILE A 669 32.63 46.35 4.75
CA ILE A 669 33.24 46.02 3.45
C ILE A 669 34.72 46.40 3.50
N ARG A 670 35.60 45.46 3.15
CA ARG A 670 37.03 45.70 3.02
C ARG A 670 37.31 46.41 1.69
N LEU A 671 37.63 47.69 1.76
CA LEU A 671 37.93 48.53 0.60
C LEU A 671 39.42 48.81 0.56
N GLY A 672 40.07 48.46 -0.55
CA GLY A 672 41.45 48.87 -0.79
C GLY A 672 41.54 50.37 -1.08
N LEU A 673 42.53 51.05 -0.54
CA LEU A 673 42.80 52.44 -0.87
C LEU A 673 44.25 52.58 -1.32
N LEU A 674 44.42 52.91 -2.60
CA LEU A 674 45.72 53.15 -3.21
C LEU A 674 45.96 54.66 -3.37
N LEU A 675 46.90 55.17 -2.59
CA LEU A 675 47.31 56.58 -2.56
C LEU A 675 48.60 56.76 -3.37
N ASN A 676 48.49 57.09 -4.66
CA ASN A 676 49.66 57.41 -5.50
C ASN A 676 50.02 58.92 -5.47
N ASP A 677 49.29 59.72 -4.70
CA ASP A 677 49.54 61.13 -4.46
C ASP A 677 49.54 61.39 -2.94
N SER A 678 50.66 61.93 -2.42
CA SER A 678 50.89 62.19 -1.01
C SER A 678 50.52 63.61 -0.56
N SER A 679 49.94 64.40 -1.46
CA SER A 679 49.50 65.77 -1.17
C SER A 679 48.42 65.86 -0.08
N PRO A 680 48.33 67.00 0.64
CA PRO A 680 47.35 67.19 1.70
C PRO A 680 45.90 66.96 1.28
N GLU A 681 45.54 67.34 0.05
CA GLU A 681 44.20 67.20 -0.49
C GLU A 681 43.87 65.73 -0.81
N ALA A 682 44.82 64.96 -1.34
CA ALA A 682 44.66 63.52 -1.56
C ALA A 682 44.49 62.77 -0.23
N GLN A 683 45.24 63.14 0.81
CA GLN A 683 45.11 62.57 2.16
C GLN A 683 43.77 62.92 2.82
N ARG A 684 43.26 64.15 2.64
CA ARG A 684 41.93 64.53 3.13
C ARG A 684 40.82 63.73 2.45
N PHE A 685 40.91 63.53 1.14
CA PHE A 685 39.93 62.72 0.42
C PHE A 685 39.97 61.25 0.86
N ALA A 686 41.16 60.67 1.02
CA ALA A 686 41.34 59.34 1.58
C ALA A 686 40.73 59.18 2.98
N LYS A 687 40.81 60.22 3.82
CA LYS A 687 40.22 60.21 5.16
C LYS A 687 38.70 60.10 5.15
N ALA A 688 38.02 60.62 4.12
CA ALA A 688 36.57 60.50 3.96
C ALA A 688 36.08 59.05 3.89
N PHE A 689 36.92 58.11 3.42
CA PHE A 689 36.62 56.69 3.42
C PHE A 689 36.82 56.02 4.79
N SER A 690 37.72 56.58 5.62
CA SER A 690 38.09 56.02 6.93
C SER A 690 37.04 56.31 8.01
N ASP A 691 36.26 57.38 7.84
CA ASP A 691 35.22 57.80 8.79
C ASP A 691 33.88 57.05 8.56
N SER A 692 33.84 56.11 7.62
CA SER A 692 32.66 55.30 7.31
C SER A 692 32.35 54.25 8.37
N PRO A 693 31.09 54.13 8.86
CA PRO A 693 30.71 52.99 9.68
C PRO A 693 30.62 51.68 8.89
N TYR A 694 30.54 51.74 7.55
CA TYR A 694 30.28 50.59 6.66
C TYR A 694 31.52 50.07 5.92
N ILE A 695 32.64 50.81 5.95
CA ILE A 695 33.87 50.45 5.22
C ILE A 695 35.04 50.29 6.19
N LYS A 696 35.79 49.21 6.01
CA LYS A 696 37.11 49.03 6.59
C LYS A 696 38.15 49.29 5.50
N VAL A 697 38.82 50.44 5.57
CA VAL A 697 39.85 50.82 4.61
C VAL A 697 41.12 49.98 4.85
N ILE A 698 41.65 49.39 3.78
CA ILE A 698 42.93 48.67 3.76
C ILE A 698 43.89 49.48 2.88
N PRO A 699 44.93 50.11 3.45
CA PRO A 699 45.89 50.87 2.67
C PRO A 699 46.68 49.92 1.76
N MET A 700 46.95 50.35 0.53
CA MET A 700 47.69 49.60 -0.49
C MET A 700 48.83 50.46 -1.03
N ASN A 701 49.97 49.84 -1.34
CA ASN A 701 51.17 50.56 -1.73
C ASN A 701 51.35 50.65 -3.25
N ASN A 702 50.83 49.69 -4.01
CA ASN A 702 50.96 49.69 -5.46
C ASN A 702 49.75 48.98 -6.14
N ASN A 703 49.60 49.21 -7.45
CA ASN A 703 48.53 48.59 -8.26
C ASN A 703 48.62 47.05 -8.31
N HIS A 704 49.81 46.46 -8.13
CA HIS A 704 49.99 45.01 -8.18
C HIS A 704 49.43 44.33 -6.93
N GLU A 705 49.76 44.86 -5.74
CA GLU A 705 49.19 44.49 -4.45
C GLU A 705 47.67 44.70 -4.46
N ALA A 706 47.18 45.80 -5.03
CA ALA A 706 45.74 46.06 -5.14
C ALA A 706 45.02 45.02 -6.01
N ALA A 707 45.60 44.65 -7.15
CA ALA A 707 45.07 43.60 -8.02
C ALA A 707 45.13 42.22 -7.36
N GLU A 708 46.24 41.87 -6.70
CA GLU A 708 46.41 40.60 -6.00
C GLU A 708 45.42 40.46 -4.84
N GLN A 709 45.24 41.50 -4.03
CA GLN A 709 44.28 41.52 -2.92
C GLN A 709 42.82 41.45 -3.41
N LEU A 710 42.52 42.02 -4.59
CA LEU A 710 41.20 41.92 -5.22
C LEU A 710 40.96 40.51 -5.77
N THR A 711 41.93 39.93 -6.51
CA THR A 711 41.85 38.56 -7.04
C THR A 711 41.81 37.51 -5.93
N ALA A 712 42.50 37.75 -4.81
CA ALA A 712 42.46 36.90 -3.62
C ALA A 712 41.16 37.06 -2.79
N GLY A 713 40.30 38.02 -3.13
CA GLY A 713 39.04 38.29 -2.40
C GLY A 713 39.22 38.93 -1.03
N ASN A 714 40.42 39.41 -0.69
CA ASN A 714 40.70 40.07 0.59
C ASN A 714 40.11 41.48 0.68
N VAL A 715 39.94 42.14 -0.48
CA VAL A 715 39.12 43.35 -0.65
C VAL A 715 38.03 43.10 -1.70
N ARG A 716 36.91 43.83 -1.59
CA ARG A 716 35.79 43.74 -2.56
C ARG A 716 35.87 44.75 -3.70
N GLY A 717 36.80 45.68 -3.57
CA GLY A 717 37.14 46.71 -4.54
C GLY A 717 38.23 47.59 -3.97
N PHE A 718 38.82 48.44 -4.81
CA PHE A 718 39.76 49.45 -4.36
C PHE A 718 39.55 50.78 -5.09
N VAL A 719 39.87 51.87 -4.38
CA VAL A 719 39.88 53.23 -4.89
C VAL A 719 41.33 53.66 -5.08
N ALA A 720 41.69 54.02 -6.31
CA ALA A 720 43.02 54.51 -6.66
C ALA A 720 42.98 56.01 -6.96
N ILE A 721 43.69 56.78 -6.13
CA ILE A 721 43.95 58.20 -6.35
C ILE A 721 45.19 58.30 -7.24
N GLN A 722 45.04 58.87 -8.43
CA GLN A 722 46.10 58.95 -9.43
C GLN A 722 47.16 60.03 -9.10
N PRO A 723 48.39 59.94 -9.62
CA PRO A 723 49.42 60.97 -9.43
C PRO A 723 48.99 62.35 -9.95
N ASN A 724 49.46 63.43 -9.31
CA ASN A 724 49.12 64.82 -9.63
C ASN A 724 47.63 65.17 -9.43
N PHE A 725 46.94 64.44 -8.55
CA PHE A 725 45.54 64.64 -8.20
C PHE A 725 45.29 66.09 -7.79
N SER A 726 46.10 66.62 -6.87
CA SER A 726 45.92 67.98 -6.32
C SER A 726 46.26 69.09 -7.31
N LEU A 727 47.27 68.88 -8.17
CA LEU A 727 47.63 69.81 -9.25
C LEU A 727 46.52 69.92 -10.29
N ARG A 728 45.94 68.79 -10.71
CA ARG A 728 44.83 68.77 -11.67
C ARG A 728 43.57 69.38 -11.08
N LEU A 729 43.32 69.16 -9.79
CA LEU A 729 42.15 69.68 -9.10
C LEU A 729 42.15 71.23 -8.91
N GLN A 730 43.28 71.89 -9.17
CA GLN A 730 43.41 73.35 -9.12
C GLN A 730 43.29 74.02 -10.51
N GLN A 731 43.26 73.24 -11.59
CA GLN A 731 43.04 73.77 -12.94
C GLN A 731 41.56 74.10 -13.16
N ALA A 732 41.25 75.20 -13.85
CA ALA A 732 39.87 75.66 -14.08
C ALA A 732 39.01 74.62 -14.85
N ASP A 733 39.64 73.82 -15.72
CA ASP A 733 39.02 72.69 -16.45
C ASP A 733 39.51 71.32 -15.93
N GLY A 734 40.03 71.28 -14.71
CA GLY A 734 40.79 70.16 -14.18
C GLY A 734 39.96 68.95 -13.78
N ILE A 735 39.97 67.90 -14.62
CA ILE A 735 39.46 66.58 -14.26
C ILE A 735 40.54 65.85 -13.45
N ALA A 736 40.33 65.69 -12.14
CA ALA A 736 41.18 64.87 -11.28
C ALA A 736 40.70 63.41 -11.33
N PRO A 737 41.46 62.47 -11.94
CA PRO A 737 40.99 61.11 -12.12
C PRO A 737 41.09 60.31 -10.80
N VAL A 738 39.94 59.92 -10.27
CA VAL A 738 39.83 58.88 -9.24
C VAL A 738 39.31 57.63 -9.92
N GLN A 739 40.00 56.50 -9.72
CA GLN A 739 39.59 55.23 -10.31
C GLN A 739 39.01 54.33 -9.23
N ILE A 740 37.83 53.76 -9.51
CA ILE A 740 37.19 52.77 -8.65
C ILE A 740 37.19 51.45 -9.42
N ILE A 741 37.81 50.42 -8.86
CA ILE A 741 37.84 49.07 -9.44
C ILE A 741 37.17 48.12 -8.46
N THR A 742 36.16 47.41 -8.92
CA THR A 742 35.35 46.50 -8.12
C THR A 742 35.34 45.11 -8.73
N ASP A 743 35.13 44.09 -7.89
CA ASP A 743 34.97 42.72 -8.36
C ASP A 743 33.63 42.52 -9.08
N GLY A 744 33.68 42.31 -10.41
CA GLY A 744 32.50 42.10 -11.24
C GLY A 744 31.80 40.74 -11.04
N SER A 745 32.41 39.80 -10.32
CA SER A 745 31.78 38.52 -9.99
C SER A 745 30.68 38.66 -8.92
N GLU A 746 30.73 39.74 -8.12
CA GLU A 746 29.73 40.09 -7.11
C GLU A 746 29.08 41.45 -7.45
N THR A 747 28.14 41.45 -8.41
CA THR A 747 27.49 42.67 -8.93
C THR A 747 26.86 43.56 -7.86
N ASN A 748 26.23 42.98 -6.83
CA ASN A 748 25.63 43.75 -5.74
C ASN A 748 26.69 44.47 -4.89
N THR A 749 27.75 43.76 -4.52
CA THR A 749 28.88 44.32 -3.77
C THR A 749 29.60 45.40 -4.58
N ALA A 750 29.81 45.16 -5.88
CA ALA A 750 30.42 46.13 -6.80
C ALA A 750 29.60 47.42 -6.94
N ASN A 751 28.28 47.30 -7.10
CA ASN A 751 27.37 48.45 -7.14
C ASN A 751 27.41 49.22 -5.82
N PHE A 752 27.47 48.52 -4.68
CA PHE A 752 27.57 49.16 -3.37
C PHE A 752 28.88 49.92 -3.18
N VAL A 753 30.03 49.30 -3.52
CA VAL A 753 31.35 49.96 -3.44
C VAL A 753 31.40 51.19 -4.34
N THR A 754 30.86 51.09 -5.55
CA THR A 754 30.79 52.20 -6.51
C THR A 754 29.91 53.35 -6.00
N ALA A 755 28.71 53.03 -5.51
CA ALA A 755 27.78 54.02 -4.96
C ALA A 755 28.37 54.71 -3.72
N TYR A 756 29.02 53.95 -2.83
CA TYR A 756 29.65 54.50 -1.64
C TYR A 756 30.83 55.42 -2.00
N ALA A 757 31.73 54.97 -2.88
CA ALA A 757 32.88 55.78 -3.29
C ALA A 757 32.47 57.08 -3.99
N THR A 758 31.40 57.02 -4.80
CA THR A 758 30.80 58.21 -5.41
C THR A 758 30.19 59.14 -4.34
N GLY A 759 29.55 58.58 -3.31
CA GLY A 759 29.02 59.36 -2.17
C GLY A 759 30.12 60.05 -1.36
N ALA A 760 31.20 59.35 -1.04
CA ALA A 760 32.35 59.90 -0.32
C ALA A 760 33.01 61.05 -1.11
N TRP A 761 33.14 60.90 -2.43
CA TRP A 761 33.60 61.94 -3.34
C TRP A 761 32.73 63.21 -3.29
N ASN A 762 31.41 63.05 -3.35
CA ASN A 762 30.48 64.18 -3.33
C ASN A 762 30.52 64.93 -1.99
N ILE A 763 30.57 64.21 -0.86
CA ILE A 763 30.66 64.80 0.48
C ILE A 763 31.96 65.60 0.62
N TRP A 764 33.09 65.02 0.19
CA TRP A 764 34.39 65.69 0.25
C TRP A 764 34.44 66.94 -0.63
N GLN A 765 33.89 66.89 -1.86
CA GLN A 765 33.80 68.07 -2.72
C GLN A 765 32.95 69.18 -2.09
N GLN A 766 31.82 68.84 -1.46
CA GLN A 766 30.97 69.82 -0.79
C GLN A 766 31.70 70.50 0.38
N GLN A 767 32.41 69.72 1.21
CA GLN A 767 33.21 70.26 2.32
C GLN A 767 34.32 71.18 1.81
N ARG A 768 35.05 70.76 0.76
CA ARG A 768 36.08 71.58 0.12
C ARG A 768 35.53 72.88 -0.47
N GLY A 769 34.35 72.84 -1.11
CA GLY A 769 33.70 74.04 -1.64
C GLY A 769 33.33 75.06 -0.56
N ILE A 770 32.92 74.58 0.62
CA ILE A 770 32.68 75.43 1.80
C ILE A 770 33.99 76.05 2.30
N GLU A 771 35.07 75.26 2.38
CA GLU A 771 36.39 75.72 2.85
C GLU A 771 37.02 76.77 1.93
N ILE A 772 36.86 76.65 0.61
CA ILE A 772 37.47 77.54 -0.40
C ILE A 772 36.59 78.79 -0.67
N GLY A 773 35.42 78.90 -0.01
CA GLY A 773 34.50 80.03 -0.21
C GLY A 773 33.83 80.04 -1.58
N GLN A 774 33.90 78.93 -2.31
CA GLN A 774 33.22 78.69 -3.58
C GLN A 774 32.26 77.51 -3.39
N PRO A 775 31.05 77.73 -2.82
CA PRO A 775 30.06 76.67 -2.72
C PRO A 775 29.71 76.21 -4.13
N GLN A 776 30.22 75.05 -4.50
CA GLN A 776 29.92 74.40 -5.77
C GLN A 776 28.40 74.22 -5.84
N LEU A 777 27.75 74.85 -6.82
CA LEU A 777 26.32 74.72 -7.09
C LEU A 777 26.01 73.31 -7.63
N ASN A 778 26.18 72.28 -6.81
CA ASN A 778 25.55 70.98 -7.04
C ASN A 778 24.05 71.18 -6.79
N ARG A 779 23.33 71.68 -7.81
CA ARG A 779 21.90 72.00 -7.72
C ARG A 779 21.02 70.78 -7.42
N ILE A 780 21.55 69.56 -7.49
CA ILE A 780 20.83 68.32 -7.19
C ILE A 780 21.74 67.41 -6.37
N ALA A 781 21.37 67.18 -5.11
CA ALA A 781 21.96 66.14 -4.27
C ALA A 781 21.33 64.79 -4.64
N LEU A 782 22.11 63.92 -5.25
CA LEU A 782 21.68 62.58 -5.63
C LEU A 782 21.94 61.64 -4.44
N GLU A 783 20.91 61.41 -3.62
CA GLU A 783 20.96 60.44 -2.53
C GLU A 783 20.33 59.11 -2.97
N ASN A 784 21.15 58.06 -3.04
CA ASN A 784 20.63 56.72 -3.25
C ASN A 784 20.10 56.18 -1.90
N ARG A 785 18.77 56.14 -1.74
CA ARG A 785 18.11 55.62 -0.55
C ARG A 785 17.36 54.34 -0.90
N TYR A 786 17.69 53.22 -0.26
CA TYR A 786 16.85 52.04 -0.32
C TYR A 786 15.64 52.24 0.60
N TRP A 787 14.43 52.17 0.02
CA TRP A 787 13.20 52.51 0.75
C TRP A 787 12.81 51.49 1.83
N PHE A 788 13.18 50.21 1.65
CA PHE A 788 12.64 49.13 2.48
C PHE A 788 13.69 48.31 3.24
N ASN A 789 14.95 48.31 2.78
CA ASN A 789 16.09 47.70 3.45
C ASN A 789 17.35 48.61 3.33
N PRO A 790 17.39 49.75 4.03
CA PRO A 790 18.49 50.73 3.94
C PRO A 790 19.85 50.17 4.36
N ALA A 791 19.86 49.18 5.26
CA ALA A 791 21.07 48.52 5.72
C ALA A 791 21.50 47.34 4.84
N ALA A 792 20.74 47.05 3.76
CA ALA A 792 20.98 45.93 2.84
C ALA A 792 21.19 44.58 3.53
N ILE A 793 20.47 44.34 4.64
CA ILE A 793 20.59 43.10 5.42
C ILE A 793 20.05 41.94 4.58
N SER A 794 20.94 41.01 4.19
CA SER A 794 20.65 39.83 3.38
C SER A 794 19.55 38.97 4.02
N ARG A 795 19.60 38.80 5.35
CA ARG A 795 18.58 38.05 6.11
C ARG A 795 17.17 38.58 5.90
N ASP A 796 16.98 39.90 5.88
CA ASP A 796 15.66 40.52 5.77
C ASP A 796 15.04 40.32 4.38
N PHE A 797 15.87 40.08 3.36
CA PHE A 797 15.44 39.70 2.02
C PHE A 797 15.27 38.18 1.84
N LEU A 798 16.21 37.39 2.38
CA LEU A 798 16.26 35.94 2.17
C LEU A 798 15.17 35.19 2.96
N VAL A 799 14.84 35.63 4.17
CA VAL A 799 13.90 34.92 5.05
C VAL A 799 12.48 34.87 4.46
N PRO A 800 11.86 35.98 4.00
CA PRO A 800 10.53 35.92 3.38
C PRO A 800 10.48 35.03 2.13
N GLY A 801 11.52 35.07 1.28
CA GLY A 801 11.59 34.21 0.09
C GLY A 801 11.76 32.73 0.44
N SER A 802 12.51 32.42 1.50
CA SER A 802 12.69 31.06 2.00
C SER A 802 11.38 30.47 2.53
N ILE A 803 10.52 31.28 3.17
CA ILE A 803 9.19 30.86 3.59
C ILE A 803 8.36 30.40 2.37
N ALA A 804 8.41 31.11 1.24
CA ALA A 804 7.72 30.67 0.03
C ALA A 804 8.23 29.30 -0.48
N LEU A 805 9.55 29.06 -0.44
CA LEU A 805 10.12 27.76 -0.83
C LEU A 805 9.70 26.64 0.11
N ILE A 806 9.80 26.88 1.42
CA ILE A 806 9.38 25.95 2.46
C ILE A 806 7.91 25.58 2.26
N MET A 807 7.04 26.56 2.07
CA MET A 807 5.62 26.34 1.83
C MET A 807 5.37 25.59 0.52
N THR A 808 6.20 25.80 -0.51
CA THR A 808 6.16 25.01 -1.75
C THR A 808 6.47 23.54 -1.48
N VAL A 809 7.56 23.26 -0.74
CA VAL A 809 7.96 21.89 -0.40
C VAL A 809 6.87 21.21 0.43
N ILE A 810 6.41 21.83 1.51
CA ILE A 810 5.37 21.27 2.39
C ILE A 810 4.11 20.98 1.57
N GLY A 811 3.61 21.98 0.82
CA GLY A 811 2.36 21.83 0.08
C GLY A 811 2.44 20.77 -1.01
N ALA A 812 3.51 20.76 -1.81
CA ALA A 812 3.59 19.88 -2.98
C ALA A 812 4.04 18.47 -2.60
N LEU A 813 4.97 18.34 -1.66
CA LEU A 813 5.54 17.06 -1.25
C LEU A 813 4.57 16.28 -0.36
N LEU A 814 3.88 16.93 0.59
CA LEU A 814 2.96 16.20 1.45
C LEU A 814 1.78 15.68 0.64
N THR A 815 1.14 16.51 -0.21
CA THR A 815 -0.04 16.06 -0.95
C THR A 815 0.30 15.16 -2.14
N SER A 816 1.52 15.19 -2.67
CA SER A 816 1.95 14.23 -3.70
C SER A 816 1.99 12.79 -3.21
N LEU A 817 2.12 12.56 -1.91
CA LEU A 817 2.14 11.22 -1.33
C LEU A 817 0.74 10.64 -1.08
N VAL A 818 -0.28 11.48 -0.96
CA VAL A 818 -1.53 11.11 -0.29
C VAL A 818 -2.38 10.11 -1.06
N ILE A 819 -2.54 10.28 -2.38
CA ILE A 819 -3.31 9.37 -3.24
C ILE A 819 -2.43 8.21 -3.69
N ALA A 820 -1.18 8.49 -4.05
CA ALA A 820 -0.19 7.47 -4.41
C ALA A 820 -0.03 6.40 -3.31
N ARG A 821 -0.07 6.80 -2.03
CA ARG A 821 -0.05 5.88 -0.89
C ARG A 821 -1.27 4.96 -0.82
N GLU A 822 -2.47 5.44 -1.15
CA GLU A 822 -3.68 4.60 -1.16
C GLU A 822 -3.60 3.50 -2.23
N TRP A 823 -2.95 3.81 -3.36
CA TRP A 823 -2.68 2.82 -4.40
C TRP A 823 -1.65 1.79 -3.96
N GLU A 824 -0.55 2.24 -3.37
CA GLU A 824 0.53 1.36 -2.90
C GLU A 824 0.07 0.44 -1.76
N ASN A 825 -0.74 0.95 -0.83
CA ASN A 825 -1.27 0.18 0.29
C ASN A 825 -2.48 -0.71 -0.08
N GLY A 826 -3.04 -0.56 -1.29
CA GLY A 826 -4.21 -1.33 -1.75
C GLY A 826 -5.55 -0.90 -1.14
N THR A 827 -5.57 0.13 -0.29
CA THR A 827 -6.79 0.69 0.34
C THR A 827 -7.69 1.43 -0.65
N MET A 828 -7.15 1.82 -1.81
CA MET A 828 -7.91 2.48 -2.88
C MET A 828 -9.09 1.62 -3.38
N GLU A 829 -8.93 0.29 -3.41
CA GLU A 829 -9.98 -0.62 -3.89
C GLU A 829 -11.21 -0.62 -2.96
N ALA A 830 -10.98 -0.68 -1.64
CA ALA A 830 -12.04 -0.55 -0.65
C ALA A 830 -12.68 0.83 -0.66
N LEU A 831 -11.90 1.91 -0.82
CA LEU A 831 -12.46 3.26 -0.94
C LEU A 831 -13.35 3.41 -2.17
N LEU A 832 -12.92 2.88 -3.32
CA LEU A 832 -13.68 2.96 -4.57
C LEU A 832 -14.92 2.06 -4.58
N SER A 833 -15.00 1.03 -3.73
CA SER A 833 -16.21 0.21 -3.58
C SER A 833 -17.30 0.91 -2.76
N THR A 834 -16.93 1.93 -1.97
CA THR A 834 -17.86 2.72 -1.16
C THR A 834 -18.60 3.81 -1.99
N PRO A 835 -19.65 4.45 -1.44
CA PRO A 835 -20.40 5.48 -2.17
C PRO A 835 -19.74 6.88 -2.20
N ILE A 836 -18.45 6.99 -1.89
CA ILE A 836 -17.71 8.26 -1.84
C ILE A 836 -17.70 8.95 -3.22
N THR A 837 -17.87 10.26 -3.22
CA THR A 837 -17.74 11.11 -4.42
C THR A 837 -16.32 11.66 -4.59
N ARG A 838 -15.96 12.04 -5.83
CA ARG A 838 -14.65 12.67 -6.14
C ARG A 838 -14.40 13.91 -5.28
N MET A 839 -15.42 14.74 -5.09
CA MET A 839 -15.29 15.96 -4.29
C MET A 839 -15.08 15.65 -2.81
N GLU A 840 -15.86 14.72 -2.23
CA GLU A 840 -15.67 14.29 -0.83
C GLU A 840 -14.26 13.71 -0.62
N PHE A 841 -13.80 12.86 -1.55
CA PHE A 841 -12.45 12.28 -1.51
C PHE A 841 -11.37 13.37 -1.55
N LEU A 842 -11.37 14.24 -2.57
CA LEU A 842 -10.35 15.27 -2.72
C LEU A 842 -10.37 16.29 -1.57
N LEU A 843 -11.55 16.75 -1.14
CA LEU A 843 -11.67 17.68 -0.02
C LEU A 843 -11.19 17.06 1.29
N SER A 844 -11.44 15.77 1.50
CA SER A 844 -10.94 15.07 2.69
C SER A 844 -9.43 14.99 2.75
N LYS A 845 -8.76 14.97 1.59
CA LYS A 845 -7.30 15.04 1.49
C LYS A 845 -6.78 16.47 1.50
N LEU A 846 -7.53 17.44 1.00
CA LEU A 846 -7.05 18.82 0.91
C LEU A 846 -7.09 19.54 2.26
N ILE A 847 -8.18 19.38 3.02
CA ILE A 847 -8.43 20.19 4.22
C ILE A 847 -7.47 19.91 5.38
N PRO A 848 -7.19 18.64 5.76
CA PRO A 848 -6.21 18.35 6.82
C PRO A 848 -4.81 18.88 6.50
N TYR A 849 -4.39 18.78 5.24
CA TYR A 849 -3.07 19.24 4.79
C TYR A 849 -3.02 20.77 4.61
N TYR A 850 -4.14 21.40 4.27
CA TYR A 850 -4.29 22.85 4.33
C TYR A 850 -4.10 23.37 5.77
N ILE A 851 -4.77 22.76 6.76
CA ILE A 851 -4.61 23.12 8.18
C ILE A 851 -3.16 22.95 8.60
N LEU A 852 -2.53 21.82 8.25
CA LEU A 852 -1.12 21.56 8.53
C LEU A 852 -0.19 22.62 7.90
N GLY A 853 -0.46 23.00 6.64
CA GLY A 853 0.28 24.06 5.95
C GLY A 853 0.13 25.43 6.62
N ILE A 854 -1.08 25.80 7.07
CA ILE A 854 -1.30 27.03 7.83
C ILE A 854 -0.54 27.02 9.15
N VAL A 855 -0.56 25.90 9.89
CA VAL A 855 0.23 25.75 11.11
C VAL A 855 1.72 25.94 10.83
N ALA A 856 2.24 25.33 9.76
CA ALA A 856 3.64 25.49 9.36
C ALA A 856 3.97 26.94 8.97
N MET A 857 3.07 27.64 8.26
CA MET A 857 3.22 29.06 7.91
C MET A 857 3.30 29.94 9.17
N ILE A 858 2.46 29.67 10.17
CA ILE A 858 2.48 30.37 11.46
C ILE A 858 3.83 30.13 12.16
N VAL A 859 4.29 28.87 12.22
CA VAL A 859 5.58 28.52 12.84
C VAL A 859 6.75 29.22 12.13
N CYS A 860 6.76 29.23 10.79
CA CYS A 860 7.80 29.91 10.01
C CYS A 860 7.78 31.42 10.23
N THR A 861 6.59 32.04 10.25
CA THR A 861 6.42 33.48 10.46
C THR A 861 6.85 33.88 11.87
N VAL A 862 6.44 33.13 12.89
CA VAL A 862 6.84 33.38 14.29
C VAL A 862 8.35 33.25 14.43
N THR A 863 8.96 32.21 13.86
CA THR A 863 10.42 32.00 13.89
C THR A 863 11.18 33.12 13.16
N ALA A 864 10.67 33.57 12.01
CA ALA A 864 11.24 34.69 11.27
C ALA A 864 11.26 35.98 12.10
N ILE A 865 10.20 36.24 12.86
CA ILE A 865 10.09 37.46 13.69
C ILE A 865 10.92 37.33 14.98
N THR A 866 10.80 36.21 15.71
CA THR A 866 11.35 36.09 17.07
C THR A 866 12.81 35.64 17.10
N ILE A 867 13.19 34.68 16.26
CA ILE A 867 14.54 34.10 16.25
C ILE A 867 15.42 34.82 15.24
N LEU A 868 14.89 35.10 14.05
CA LEU A 868 15.64 35.75 12.98
C LEU A 868 15.53 37.28 13.01
N GLY A 869 14.61 37.86 13.78
CA GLY A 869 14.49 39.31 13.91
C GLY A 869 14.05 40.03 12.63
N THR A 870 13.45 39.32 11.67
CA THR A 870 12.97 39.91 10.42
C THR A 870 11.69 40.72 10.69
N PRO A 871 11.60 41.98 10.22
CA PRO A 871 10.43 42.81 10.47
C PRO A 871 9.20 42.30 9.72
N LEU A 872 8.03 42.32 10.36
CA LEU A 872 6.72 42.14 9.72
C LEU A 872 5.96 43.47 9.78
N ARG A 873 5.99 44.25 8.70
CA ARG A 873 5.35 45.59 8.64
C ARG A 873 3.89 45.56 8.15
N GLY A 874 3.49 44.49 7.47
CA GLY A 874 2.17 44.31 6.90
C GLY A 874 1.14 43.70 7.85
N SER A 875 -0.07 43.50 7.35
CA SER A 875 -1.19 42.90 8.09
C SER A 875 -1.10 41.37 8.11
N ILE A 876 -1.28 40.79 9.30
CA ILE A 876 -1.38 39.33 9.49
C ILE A 876 -2.58 38.75 8.73
N MET A 877 -3.67 39.51 8.59
CA MET A 877 -4.85 39.05 7.84
C MET A 877 -4.55 38.92 6.34
N LEU A 878 -3.81 39.87 5.76
CA LEU A 878 -3.39 39.80 4.36
C LEU A 878 -2.38 38.66 4.16
N LEU A 879 -1.45 38.48 5.11
CA LEU A 879 -0.54 37.34 5.11
C LEU A 879 -1.29 36.01 5.09
N PHE A 880 -2.34 35.87 5.92
CA PHE A 880 -3.18 34.68 5.95
C PHE A 880 -3.90 34.44 4.63
N ILE A 881 -4.50 35.48 4.03
CA ILE A 881 -5.23 35.37 2.75
C ILE A 881 -4.28 34.94 1.62
N GLU A 882 -3.15 35.63 1.46
CA GLU A 882 -2.15 35.30 0.42
C GLU A 882 -1.60 33.88 0.62
N SER A 883 -1.28 33.51 1.87
CA SER A 883 -0.79 32.17 2.20
C SER A 883 -1.83 31.08 1.91
N SER A 884 -3.10 31.36 2.18
CA SER A 884 -4.20 30.43 1.93
C SER A 884 -4.40 30.18 0.43
N LEU A 885 -4.36 31.24 -0.38
CA LEU A 885 -4.45 31.14 -1.83
C LEU A 885 -3.26 30.39 -2.43
N PHE A 886 -2.05 30.71 -1.96
CA PHE A 886 -0.83 30.02 -2.37
C PHE A 886 -0.84 28.53 -2.00
N LEU A 887 -1.23 28.19 -0.77
CA LEU A 887 -1.41 26.80 -0.34
C LEU A 887 -2.42 26.08 -1.23
N GLY A 888 -3.54 26.72 -1.60
CA GLY A 888 -4.50 26.16 -2.54
C GLY A 888 -3.86 25.75 -3.88
N SER A 889 -2.96 26.57 -4.43
CA SER A 889 -2.21 26.24 -5.66
C SER A 889 -1.25 25.09 -5.45
N VAL A 890 -0.39 25.15 -4.44
CA VAL A 890 0.69 24.18 -4.23
C VAL A 890 0.13 22.81 -3.79
N LEU A 891 -0.85 22.79 -2.88
CA LEU A 891 -1.54 21.56 -2.49
C LEU A 891 -2.24 20.93 -3.70
N GLY A 892 -2.82 21.74 -4.59
CA GLY A 892 -3.41 21.30 -5.85
C GLY A 892 -2.39 20.68 -6.80
N ILE A 893 -1.20 21.27 -6.94
CA ILE A 893 -0.09 20.69 -7.73
C ILE A 893 0.30 19.33 -7.16
N GLY A 894 0.52 19.22 -5.86
CA GLY A 894 0.89 17.94 -5.24
C GLY A 894 -0.21 16.88 -5.40
N LEU A 895 -1.48 17.22 -5.17
CA LEU A 895 -2.60 16.28 -5.39
C LEU A 895 -2.71 15.83 -6.86
N LEU A 896 -2.50 16.74 -7.82
CA LEU A 896 -2.48 16.40 -9.23
C LEU A 896 -1.39 15.36 -9.53
N LEU A 897 -0.17 15.61 -9.04
CA LEU A 897 0.94 14.68 -9.21
C LEU A 897 0.63 13.32 -8.56
N SER A 898 0.10 13.32 -7.33
CA SER A 898 -0.33 12.11 -6.61
C SER A 898 -1.36 11.30 -7.38
N THR A 899 -2.26 11.97 -8.10
CA THR A 899 -3.32 11.32 -8.87
C THR A 899 -2.77 10.65 -10.13
N ILE A 900 -1.74 11.23 -10.75
CA ILE A 900 -1.14 10.73 -11.99
C ILE A 900 -0.14 9.59 -11.67
N THR A 901 0.51 9.63 -10.51
CA THR A 901 1.50 8.63 -10.10
C THR A 901 0.89 7.55 -9.22
N ARG A 902 1.17 6.27 -9.49
CA ARG A 902 0.72 5.14 -8.65
C ARG A 902 1.68 4.79 -7.50
N ASN A 903 2.88 5.37 -7.47
CA ASN A 903 3.94 5.06 -6.49
C ASN A 903 4.39 6.33 -5.77
N GLN A 904 4.51 6.27 -4.43
CA GLN A 904 4.89 7.40 -3.58
C GLN A 904 6.26 8.00 -3.91
N PHE A 905 7.26 7.16 -4.19
CA PHE A 905 8.61 7.61 -4.50
C PHE A 905 8.63 8.45 -5.79
N ASN A 906 7.95 7.97 -6.84
CA ASN A 906 7.82 8.71 -8.10
C ASN A 906 7.04 10.02 -7.92
N ALA A 907 6.01 10.03 -7.08
CA ALA A 907 5.22 11.21 -6.76
C ALA A 907 6.08 12.28 -6.05
N ALA A 908 6.89 11.87 -5.08
CA ALA A 908 7.79 12.75 -4.34
C ALA A 908 8.86 13.38 -5.25
N GLN A 909 9.50 12.57 -6.11
CA GLN A 909 10.49 13.06 -7.07
C GLN A 909 9.87 14.02 -8.09
N ALA A 910 8.65 13.73 -8.56
CA ALA A 910 7.93 14.63 -9.45
C ALA A 910 7.61 15.97 -8.75
N ALA A 911 7.18 15.95 -7.49
CA ALA A 911 6.91 17.17 -6.72
C ALA A 911 8.16 18.04 -6.54
N LEU A 912 9.31 17.42 -6.26
CA LEU A 912 10.58 18.14 -6.11
C LEU A 912 11.01 18.82 -7.44
N ASN A 913 10.85 18.12 -8.56
CA ASN A 913 11.26 18.64 -9.87
C ASN A 913 10.26 19.63 -10.48
N ILE A 914 8.96 19.44 -10.29
CA ILE A 914 7.90 20.24 -10.95
C ILE A 914 7.49 21.44 -10.09
N ALA A 915 7.49 21.32 -8.76
CA ALA A 915 7.08 22.40 -7.87
C ALA A 915 8.29 23.11 -7.26
N TYR A 916 9.17 22.39 -6.57
CA TYR A 916 10.23 23.00 -5.78
C TYR A 916 11.34 23.65 -6.62
N LEU A 917 11.93 22.94 -7.59
CA LEU A 917 13.02 23.50 -8.40
C LEU A 917 12.60 24.79 -9.15
N PRO A 918 11.43 24.84 -9.83
CA PRO A 918 10.96 26.08 -10.44
C PRO A 918 10.66 27.17 -9.41
N ALA A 919 10.12 26.83 -8.24
CA ALA A 919 9.92 27.81 -7.17
C ALA A 919 11.25 28.39 -6.68
N MET A 920 12.32 27.58 -6.61
CA MET A 920 13.65 28.04 -6.20
C MET A 920 14.30 28.94 -7.27
N MET A 921 14.27 28.51 -8.53
CA MET A 921 15.01 29.17 -9.61
C MET A 921 14.24 30.32 -10.29
N LEU A 922 12.91 30.24 -10.37
CA LEU A 922 12.08 31.10 -11.22
C LEU A 922 11.09 31.99 -10.46
N SER A 923 11.10 31.99 -9.12
CA SER A 923 10.19 32.81 -8.30
C SER A 923 10.63 34.26 -8.09
N GLY A 924 11.87 34.62 -8.46
CA GLY A 924 12.45 35.90 -8.07
C GLY A 924 13.11 35.91 -6.69
N PHE A 925 13.21 34.74 -6.03
CA PHE A 925 13.89 34.60 -4.75
C PHE A 925 15.43 34.58 -4.88
N ILE A 926 15.99 33.62 -5.63
CA ILE A 926 17.46 33.50 -5.80
C ILE A 926 17.94 34.37 -6.96
N PHE A 927 17.24 34.31 -8.09
CA PHE A 927 17.60 35.01 -9.31
C PHE A 927 16.57 36.08 -9.63
N GLU A 928 17.03 37.29 -9.96
CA GLU A 928 16.13 38.39 -10.32
C GLU A 928 15.46 38.11 -11.67
N ILE A 929 14.12 38.24 -11.72
CA ILE A 929 13.34 37.89 -12.92
C ILE A 929 13.68 38.82 -14.09
N SER A 930 13.97 40.09 -13.82
CA SER A 930 14.31 41.11 -14.83
C SER A 930 15.60 40.77 -15.60
N SER A 931 16.55 40.09 -14.95
CA SER A 931 17.83 39.68 -15.55
C SER A 931 17.73 38.42 -16.42
N MET A 932 16.60 37.72 -16.40
CA MET A 932 16.42 36.50 -17.18
C MET A 932 16.07 36.80 -18.65
N PRO A 933 16.43 35.93 -19.61
CA PRO A 933 15.95 36.05 -20.99
C PRO A 933 14.42 36.10 -21.07
N THR A 934 13.87 36.83 -22.04
CA THR A 934 12.41 37.05 -22.19
C THR A 934 11.60 35.74 -22.26
N VAL A 935 12.16 34.69 -22.85
CA VAL A 935 11.55 33.35 -22.90
C VAL A 935 11.41 32.75 -21.50
N VAL A 936 12.45 32.87 -20.66
CA VAL A 936 12.44 32.36 -19.28
C VAL A 936 11.49 33.20 -18.42
N GLN A 937 11.48 34.52 -18.62
CA GLN A 937 10.50 35.41 -17.97
C GLN A 937 9.06 35.00 -18.27
N ALA A 938 8.75 34.61 -19.50
CA ALA A 938 7.42 34.15 -19.88
C ALA A 938 6.98 32.90 -19.08
N ILE A 939 7.90 31.96 -18.85
CA ILE A 939 7.64 30.74 -18.07
C ILE A 939 7.33 31.08 -16.61
N THR A 940 8.00 32.08 -16.04
CA THR A 940 7.82 32.45 -14.62
C THR A 940 6.40 32.93 -14.28
N TYR A 941 5.60 33.38 -15.26
CA TYR A 941 4.20 33.77 -15.04
C TYR A 941 3.28 32.60 -14.66
N ILE A 942 3.69 31.37 -14.96
CA ILE A 942 2.93 30.16 -14.61
C ILE A 942 3.23 29.73 -13.16
N ILE A 943 4.37 30.15 -12.60
CA ILE A 943 4.88 29.68 -11.32
C ILE A 943 4.19 30.42 -10.15
N PRO A 944 3.39 29.75 -9.30
CA PRO A 944 2.67 30.42 -8.21
C PRO A 944 3.61 31.10 -7.21
N ALA A 945 4.78 30.50 -6.98
CA ALA A 945 5.79 31.01 -6.05
C ALA A 945 6.28 32.42 -6.42
N ARG A 946 6.24 32.81 -7.70
CA ARG A 946 6.57 34.18 -8.14
C ARG A 946 5.73 35.23 -7.42
N TYR A 947 4.41 35.00 -7.41
CA TYR A 947 3.45 35.94 -6.83
C TYR A 947 3.50 35.92 -5.31
N PHE A 948 3.73 34.74 -4.71
CA PHE A 948 3.81 34.61 -3.26
C PHE A 948 5.11 35.19 -2.68
N VAL A 949 6.26 34.99 -3.33
CA VAL A 949 7.53 35.65 -2.93
C VAL A 949 7.37 37.17 -2.95
N SER A 950 6.78 37.73 -4.00
CA SER A 950 6.49 39.15 -4.10
C SER A 950 5.56 39.64 -2.99
N ALA A 951 4.51 38.88 -2.65
CA ALA A 951 3.59 39.21 -1.56
C ALA A 951 4.30 39.17 -0.19
N LEU A 952 5.11 38.14 0.08
CA LEU A 952 5.85 38.02 1.34
C LEU A 952 6.89 39.12 1.52
N GLN A 953 7.71 39.40 0.50
CA GLN A 953 8.68 40.50 0.55
C GLN A 953 8.00 41.84 0.84
N THR A 954 6.84 42.07 0.24
CA THR A 954 6.05 43.28 0.47
C THR A 954 5.52 43.34 1.90
N LEU A 955 4.88 42.28 2.39
CA LEU A 955 4.30 42.25 3.75
C LEU A 955 5.37 42.33 4.84
N PHE A 956 6.55 41.75 4.64
CA PHE A 956 7.65 41.84 5.62
C PHE A 956 8.35 43.22 5.54
N LEU A 957 8.72 43.69 4.35
CA LEU A 957 9.61 44.85 4.20
C LEU A 957 8.90 46.18 3.89
N ALA A 958 7.83 46.17 3.11
CA ALA A 958 7.19 47.38 2.58
C ALA A 958 5.84 47.73 3.25
N GLY A 959 5.14 46.73 3.82
CA GLY A 959 3.82 46.89 4.41
C GLY A 959 2.67 46.49 3.48
N ASN A 960 1.54 47.19 3.55
CA ASN A 960 0.28 46.80 2.87
C ASN A 960 0.11 47.46 1.50
N ILE A 961 0.91 47.09 0.49
CA ILE A 961 0.75 47.60 -0.88
C ILE A 961 -0.43 46.90 -1.57
N GLY A 962 -1.63 47.45 -1.40
CA GLY A 962 -2.88 46.82 -1.81
C GLY A 962 -2.99 46.47 -3.31
N THR A 963 -2.45 47.31 -4.20
CA THR A 963 -2.50 47.05 -5.66
C THR A 963 -1.65 45.85 -6.08
N LEU A 964 -0.51 45.64 -5.42
CA LEU A 964 0.38 44.51 -5.68
C LEU A 964 -0.19 43.23 -5.09
N LEU A 965 -0.62 43.29 -3.83
CA LEU A 965 -1.24 42.15 -3.13
C LEU A 965 -2.48 41.67 -3.87
N PHE A 966 -3.39 42.57 -4.26
CA PHE A 966 -4.59 42.18 -5.02
C PHE A 966 -4.26 41.49 -6.35
N LYS A 967 -3.26 41.99 -7.10
CA LYS A 967 -2.80 41.34 -8.33
C LYS A 967 -2.24 39.95 -8.06
N ASN A 968 -1.39 39.81 -7.04
CA ASN A 968 -0.81 38.53 -6.66
C ASN A 968 -1.90 37.54 -6.21
N ALA A 969 -2.82 37.96 -5.34
CA ALA A 969 -3.97 37.17 -4.91
C ALA A 969 -4.83 36.66 -6.08
N LEU A 970 -5.10 37.51 -7.08
CA LEU A 970 -5.87 37.10 -8.25
C LEU A 970 -5.17 36.00 -9.06
N PHE A 971 -3.86 36.12 -9.28
CA PHE A 971 -3.08 35.08 -9.97
C PHE A 971 -3.00 33.78 -9.16
N LEU A 972 -2.81 33.88 -7.84
CA LEU A 972 -2.81 32.71 -6.95
C LEU A 972 -4.18 32.01 -6.93
N LEU A 973 -5.28 32.76 -6.90
CA LEU A 973 -6.64 32.21 -6.98
C LEU A 973 -6.86 31.48 -8.31
N CYS A 974 -6.51 32.10 -9.43
CA CYS A 974 -6.59 31.47 -10.75
C CYS A 974 -5.76 30.18 -10.82
N SER A 975 -4.54 30.21 -10.28
CA SER A 975 -3.66 29.04 -10.22
C SER A 975 -4.27 27.91 -9.37
N ALA A 976 -4.79 28.23 -8.18
CA ALA A 976 -5.47 27.27 -7.32
C ALA A 976 -6.67 26.61 -8.01
N LEU A 977 -7.52 27.40 -8.67
CA LEU A 977 -8.67 26.88 -9.42
C LEU A 977 -8.25 25.96 -10.58
N ILE A 978 -7.18 26.31 -11.31
CA ILE A 978 -6.65 25.48 -12.40
C ILE A 978 -6.14 24.14 -11.87
N PHE A 979 -5.25 24.13 -10.87
CA PHE A 979 -4.66 22.88 -10.40
C PHE A 979 -5.67 21.99 -9.66
N LEU A 980 -6.59 22.56 -8.88
CA LEU A 980 -7.67 21.80 -8.25
C LEU A 980 -8.68 21.28 -9.29
N GLY A 981 -9.00 22.08 -10.32
CA GLY A 981 -9.85 21.66 -11.43
C GLY A 981 -9.24 20.52 -12.26
N LEU A 982 -7.93 20.58 -12.53
CA LEU A 982 -7.19 19.50 -13.18
C LEU A 982 -7.19 18.24 -12.30
N THR A 983 -6.90 18.37 -11.01
CA THR A 983 -6.94 17.26 -10.04
C THR A 983 -8.31 16.58 -10.08
N TYR A 984 -9.40 17.34 -10.06
CA TYR A 984 -10.76 16.81 -10.16
C TYR A 984 -11.02 16.05 -11.48
N LYS A 985 -10.50 16.56 -12.60
CA LYS A 985 -10.64 15.95 -13.92
C LYS A 985 -9.87 14.62 -14.01
N PHE A 986 -8.65 14.56 -13.47
CA PHE A 986 -7.79 13.38 -13.52
C PHE A 986 -8.12 12.32 -12.45
N THR A 987 -8.86 12.68 -11.40
CA THR A 987 -9.25 11.73 -10.35
C THR A 987 -10.27 10.72 -10.90
N GLY A 988 -9.79 9.51 -11.20
CA GLY A 988 -10.59 8.37 -11.64
C GLY A 988 -11.56 7.86 -10.55
N ARG A 989 -12.62 7.17 -10.98
CA ARG A 989 -13.56 6.44 -10.08
C ARG A 989 -13.47 4.91 -10.26
N ARG A 990 -12.46 4.46 -11.00
CA ARG A 990 -12.26 3.08 -11.42
C ARG A 990 -10.78 2.75 -11.30
N LEU A 991 -10.47 1.47 -11.33
CA LEU A 991 -9.11 0.95 -11.17
C LEU A 991 -8.24 1.10 -12.43
N ASP A 992 -8.85 1.36 -13.59
CA ASP A 992 -8.16 1.49 -14.88
C ASP A 992 -7.52 2.86 -15.14
#